data_AF-A0A834M260-F1
#
_entry.id   AF-A0A834M260-F1
#
_cell.length_a   1.000
_cell.length_b   1.000
_cell.length_c   1.000
_cell.angle_alpha   90.00
_cell.angle_beta   90.00
_cell.angle_gamma   90.00
#
_symmetry.space_group_name_H-M   'P 1'
#
loop_
_entity.id
_entity.type
_entity.pdbx_description
1 polymer ?
#
loop_
_entity_poly.entity_id
_entity_poly.type
_entity_poly.pdbx_seq_one_letter_code
_entity_poly.pdbx_strand_id
1 'polypeptide(L)'
;MDRSWMLKDRRSKDYEEGIESFLKFAIMRGQDPQSIRCPCRLCGNMRKQSIQEIRNHLFFNGIDQSYDTWIWHGEATTTTPPPCVNPHEFFHEKIETPPLNVTTEVREMVEAAYNDCATDPDKFKKLLEDAEKQLYPGCMKFTKLSALVRLFNFKVGSGLSNKWFSNLLEIISELLPASNELPVSMYEAGKTLAALGMEYEKIHACPNDCMLYRKEFKDETSCPTCQTSRWKLNKNSTEVRTGVPAKVIWYFPPIPRFRNMYRSVETAKNLTWHAHQRECDGQLCHPADSPSWKLVDNMWPDFAAEPRNLRLALSPDGINPYSSLSSRYSCWPVVLVTYNLPPRLCMKRKFMMLTLLISGPKQPGNDIDVYLAPLIDDLKMLWEVGVEAFDAYQQQHFRLKAVLLWTINDLPAYGNLSGCTVKGYYGCPICGEETSSSRLKHSKKNIYTGHRRFLSRYHPYRRQKKAFNGEQDFRVPPVPLTGEEVLRKVEGIETIWGKNNKTKSSPNDICTKCWKKKSIFFELEYWKYLLVRHNVDAMHTEKNFLEALLGTLLNIPGKTKDGINARLDHVAMGGPEELAPEIGAKRTYLPPACYTLSREEKRRVCKTLSELKVPEGYSSNIRSRVSMEDLKLYGLKSHDCHVLMQQLLPVAIRSVLPKEVRYAIIRICFFFNAICGKVIDVSKLDKMQSDMVITLCLLEKYFPPSFFDIMVLTVHLVREVRLCGPVHFRWMYPFERFMKVLKGYVRNRNSPEGCIAESYIVEEAVEFCTEYLSGLDAIGIPTTRNMTVDNREIERPLPGGHVVTIDREAWQQAHHYVL
;
A
#
# COMPACT_ATOMS: atom_id res chain seq x y z
N MET A 1 31.07 1.44 35.63
CA MET A 1 31.85 0.18 35.51
C MET A 1 32.74 0.25 34.29
N ASP A 2 33.83 -0.50 34.27
CA ASP A 2 34.69 -0.62 33.09
C ASP A 2 33.96 -1.38 31.97
N ARG A 3 33.99 -0.79 30.77
CA ARG A 3 33.34 -1.29 29.54
C ARG A 3 34.34 -1.47 28.40
N SER A 4 35.61 -1.17 28.63
CA SER A 4 36.66 -1.29 27.62
C SER A 4 36.81 -2.73 27.12
N TRP A 5 36.43 -3.71 27.95
CA TRP A 5 36.39 -5.14 27.61
C TRP A 5 35.44 -5.45 26.44
N MET A 6 34.35 -4.68 26.23
CA MET A 6 33.39 -4.92 25.14
C MET A 6 34.00 -4.78 23.73
N LEU A 7 35.17 -4.15 23.65
CA LEU A 7 35.94 -3.91 22.42
C LEU A 7 37.15 -4.87 22.26
N LYS A 8 37.42 -5.74 23.25
CA LYS A 8 38.57 -6.67 23.25
C LYS A 8 38.30 -7.93 22.40
N ASP A 9 39.37 -8.64 22.00
CA ASP A 9 39.24 -9.94 21.31
C ASP A 9 38.44 -10.90 22.19
N ARG A 10 37.44 -11.57 21.62
CA ARG A 10 36.52 -12.47 22.33
C ARG A 10 37.19 -13.70 22.94
N ARG A 11 38.42 -14.02 22.51
CA ARG A 11 39.26 -15.11 23.04
C ARG A 11 40.26 -14.61 24.09
N SER A 12 40.32 -13.31 24.34
CA SER A 12 41.21 -12.73 25.33
C SER A 12 40.65 -12.90 26.74
N LYS A 13 41.55 -12.99 27.70
CA LYS A 13 41.21 -13.06 29.13
C LYS A 13 40.45 -11.81 29.59
N ASP A 14 40.81 -10.64 29.07
CA ASP A 14 40.13 -9.36 29.34
C ASP A 14 38.62 -9.40 28.98
N TYR A 15 38.27 -10.05 27.88
CA TYR A 15 36.87 -10.16 27.43
C TYR A 15 36.08 -11.15 28.32
N GLU A 16 36.70 -12.26 28.71
CA GLU A 16 36.11 -13.24 29.62
C GLU A 16 35.87 -12.65 31.02
N GLU A 17 36.86 -11.96 31.59
CA GLU A 17 36.74 -11.27 32.87
C GLU A 17 35.68 -10.15 32.82
N GLY A 18 35.59 -9.47 31.68
CA GLY A 18 34.55 -8.48 31.40
C GLY A 18 33.13 -9.04 31.40
N ILE A 19 32.92 -10.20 30.77
CA ILE A 19 31.64 -10.94 30.82
C ILE A 19 31.26 -11.28 32.26
N GLU A 20 32.21 -11.81 33.04
CA GLU A 20 31.94 -12.18 34.44
C GLU A 20 31.58 -10.97 35.30
N SER A 21 32.26 -9.83 35.09
CA SER A 21 31.93 -8.58 35.77
C SER A 21 30.53 -8.07 35.40
N PHE A 22 30.17 -8.14 34.12
CA PHE A 22 28.83 -7.77 33.64
C PHE A 22 27.74 -8.66 34.24
N LEU A 23 27.94 -9.99 34.22
CA LEU A 23 26.97 -10.94 34.77
C LEU A 23 26.79 -10.76 36.28
N LYS A 24 27.87 -10.52 37.03
CA LYS A 24 27.78 -10.19 38.47
C LYS A 24 26.96 -8.93 38.71
N PHE A 25 27.16 -7.88 37.92
CA PHE A 25 26.35 -6.66 38.03
C PHE A 25 24.87 -6.92 37.73
N ALA A 26 24.57 -7.62 36.64
CA ALA A 26 23.22 -7.96 36.24
C ALA A 26 22.47 -8.76 37.31
N ILE A 27 23.18 -9.66 38.02
CA ILE A 27 22.62 -10.43 39.14
C ILE A 27 22.33 -9.53 40.34
N MET A 28 23.26 -8.65 40.71
CA MET A 28 23.10 -7.78 41.88
C MET A 28 21.97 -6.75 41.72
N ARG A 29 21.61 -6.39 40.48
CA ARG A 29 20.63 -5.32 40.18
C ARG A 29 19.34 -5.82 39.50
N GLY A 30 19.28 -7.09 39.08
CA GLY A 30 18.11 -7.69 38.43
C GLY A 30 17.04 -8.18 39.42
N GLN A 31 15.78 -8.22 38.98
CA GLN A 31 14.64 -8.70 39.80
C GLN A 31 14.52 -10.25 39.86
N ASP A 32 15.17 -11.00 38.96
CA ASP A 32 15.18 -12.47 38.94
C ASP A 32 16.46 -13.04 38.27
N PRO A 33 17.36 -13.72 39.00
CA PRO A 33 18.60 -14.31 38.46
C PRO A 33 18.38 -15.45 37.46
N GLN A 34 17.19 -16.06 37.40
CA GLN A 34 16.88 -17.16 36.49
C GLN A 34 16.45 -16.69 35.10
N SER A 35 16.17 -15.38 34.92
CA SER A 35 15.59 -14.85 33.69
C SER A 35 15.97 -13.38 33.43
N ILE A 36 17.23 -13.14 33.03
CA ILE A 36 17.75 -11.81 32.69
C ILE A 36 17.83 -11.62 31.17
N ARG A 37 17.77 -10.37 30.69
CA ARG A 37 17.84 -10.07 29.24
C ARG A 37 19.25 -10.36 28.71
N CYS A 38 19.34 -10.89 27.48
CA CYS A 38 20.62 -11.24 26.86
C CYS A 38 21.12 -10.11 25.94
N PRO A 39 22.22 -9.40 26.28
CA PRO A 39 22.75 -8.29 25.48
C PRO A 39 23.66 -8.72 24.31
N CYS A 40 23.70 -10.01 23.98
CA CYS A 40 24.51 -10.46 22.84
C CYS A 40 23.96 -9.90 21.51
N ARG A 41 24.82 -9.78 20.48
CA ARG A 41 24.46 -9.20 19.17
C ARG A 41 23.26 -9.87 18.48
N LEU A 42 23.02 -11.16 18.75
CA LEU A 42 21.86 -11.88 18.20
C LEU A 42 20.56 -11.67 19.01
N CYS A 43 20.68 -11.45 20.32
CA CYS A 43 19.52 -11.31 21.20
C CYS A 43 19.13 -9.85 21.41
N GLY A 44 20.08 -8.91 21.38
CA GLY A 44 19.85 -7.46 21.45
C GLY A 44 18.98 -7.03 22.63
N ASN A 45 19.13 -7.66 23.80
CA ASN A 45 18.28 -7.49 24.98
C ASN A 45 16.79 -7.88 24.82
N MET A 46 16.40 -8.51 23.71
CA MET A 46 15.00 -8.88 23.39
C MET A 46 14.56 -10.23 23.98
N ARG A 47 15.51 -11.11 24.29
CA ARG A 47 15.25 -12.44 24.88
C ARG A 47 15.71 -12.47 26.33
N LYS A 48 14.90 -13.06 27.21
CA LYS A 48 15.33 -13.44 28.56
C LYS A 48 15.92 -14.85 28.51
N GLN A 49 17.04 -15.06 29.19
CA GLN A 49 17.78 -16.32 29.19
C GLN A 49 18.38 -16.57 30.58
N SER A 50 18.81 -17.81 30.82
CA SER A 50 19.60 -18.13 32.01
C SER A 50 21.01 -17.51 31.93
N ILE A 51 21.65 -17.26 33.07
CA ILE A 51 23.02 -16.72 33.13
C ILE A 51 24.00 -17.60 32.33
N GLN A 52 23.84 -18.92 32.41
CA GLN A 52 24.72 -19.85 31.68
C GLN A 52 24.55 -19.74 30.17
N GLU A 53 23.32 -19.58 29.67
CA GLU A 53 23.07 -19.34 28.25
C GLU A 53 23.56 -17.97 27.80
N ILE A 54 23.45 -16.94 28.63
CA ILE A 54 23.95 -15.60 28.31
C ILE A 54 25.47 -15.60 28.23
N ARG A 55 26.16 -16.27 29.16
CA ARG A 55 27.60 -16.48 29.10
C ARG A 55 28.01 -17.12 27.77
N ASN A 56 27.34 -18.21 27.39
CA ASN A 56 27.57 -18.86 26.10
C ASN A 56 27.30 -17.93 24.92
N HIS A 57 26.18 -17.20 24.94
CA HIS A 57 25.81 -16.26 23.89
C HIS A 57 26.80 -15.09 23.76
N LEU A 58 27.32 -14.56 24.86
CA LEU A 58 28.30 -13.47 24.87
C LEU A 58 29.66 -13.94 24.37
N PHE A 59 30.02 -15.20 24.65
CA PHE A 59 31.21 -15.85 24.09
C PHE A 59 31.08 -16.06 22.58
N PHE A 60 30.00 -16.73 22.11
CA PHE A 60 29.83 -17.09 20.70
C PHE A 60 29.43 -15.92 19.80
N ASN A 61 28.60 -14.99 20.27
CA ASN A 61 27.99 -13.95 19.43
C ASN A 61 28.51 -12.54 19.73
N GLY A 62 29.28 -12.37 20.81
CA GLY A 62 29.74 -11.05 21.26
C GLY A 62 28.63 -10.23 21.92
N ILE A 63 29.01 -9.29 22.78
CA ILE A 63 28.10 -8.26 23.31
C ILE A 63 27.80 -7.20 22.25
N ASP A 64 26.59 -6.65 22.30
CA ASP A 64 26.22 -5.46 21.53
C ASP A 64 26.99 -4.24 22.04
N GLN A 65 27.86 -3.69 21.20
CA GLN A 65 28.74 -2.58 21.56
C GLN A 65 27.98 -1.24 21.65
N SER A 66 26.78 -1.15 21.09
CA SER A 66 25.90 0.01 21.27
C SER A 66 25.19 0.00 22.62
N TYR A 67 25.26 -1.12 23.36
CA TYR A 67 24.68 -1.26 24.68
C TYR A 67 25.65 -0.78 25.77
N ASP A 68 26.03 0.49 25.70
CA ASP A 68 26.96 1.15 26.60
C ASP A 68 26.34 1.57 27.94
N THR A 69 25.01 1.74 27.97
CA THR A 69 24.22 2.03 29.17
C THR A 69 23.37 0.82 29.52
N TRP A 70 23.64 0.16 30.64
CA TRP A 70 23.01 -1.11 30.99
C TRP A 70 21.60 -0.96 31.59
N ILE A 71 20.73 -0.19 30.91
CA ILE A 71 19.37 0.17 31.36
C ILE A 71 18.52 -1.06 31.71
N TRP A 72 18.60 -2.11 30.88
CA TRP A 72 17.92 -3.39 31.10
C TRP A 72 18.47 -4.23 32.27
N HIS A 73 19.61 -3.84 32.84
CA HIS A 73 20.29 -4.52 33.95
C HIS A 73 20.46 -3.60 35.17
N GLY A 74 19.65 -2.54 35.26
CA GLY A 74 19.53 -1.70 36.46
C GLY A 74 20.56 -0.57 36.57
N GLU A 75 21.20 -0.18 35.47
CA GLU A 75 21.99 1.05 35.44
C GLU A 75 21.08 2.28 35.30
N ALA A 76 21.19 3.22 36.26
CA ALA A 76 20.41 4.45 36.27
C ALA A 76 20.95 5.46 35.25
N THR A 77 20.08 6.03 34.42
CA THR A 77 20.41 7.11 33.47
C THR A 77 20.62 8.43 34.22
N THR A 78 21.82 9.00 34.14
CA THR A 78 22.11 10.38 34.56
C THR A 78 21.58 11.37 33.52
N THR A 79 20.27 11.50 33.45
CA THR A 79 19.61 12.62 32.79
C THR A 79 18.38 12.93 33.61
N THR A 80 18.47 14.01 34.39
CA THR A 80 17.36 14.65 35.09
C THR A 80 16.16 14.78 34.12
N PRO A 81 14.98 14.26 34.46
CA PRO A 81 13.78 14.52 33.67
C PRO A 81 13.39 16.00 33.87
N PRO A 82 13.01 16.74 32.81
CA PRO A 82 12.30 17.99 33.03
C PRO A 82 10.95 17.69 33.68
N PRO A 83 10.38 18.64 34.46
CA PRO A 83 9.16 18.40 35.20
C PRO A 83 8.03 18.01 34.24
N CYS A 84 7.27 17.00 34.65
CA CYS A 84 6.05 16.55 33.99
C CYS A 84 5.09 17.73 33.86
N VAL A 85 4.90 18.26 32.66
CA VAL A 85 3.80 19.18 32.36
C VAL A 85 2.63 18.34 31.87
N ASN A 86 1.49 18.51 32.55
CA ASN A 86 0.20 17.92 32.22
C ASN A 86 -0.14 18.10 30.72
N PRO A 87 -0.67 17.10 30.00
CA PRO A 87 -1.08 17.25 28.59
C PRO A 87 -2.34 18.10 28.37
N HIS A 88 -2.80 18.84 29.38
CA HIS A 88 -3.99 19.68 29.33
C HIS A 88 -3.62 21.16 29.45
N GLU A 89 -2.90 21.67 28.46
CA GLU A 89 -2.91 23.09 28.11
C GLU A 89 -2.41 23.21 26.67
N PHE A 90 -3.35 23.12 25.73
CA PHE A 90 -3.14 23.66 24.39
C PHE A 90 -2.82 25.14 24.57
N PHE A 91 -1.56 25.54 24.40
CA PHE A 91 -1.21 26.93 24.16
C PHE A 91 -1.88 27.36 22.86
N HIS A 92 -3.06 27.97 22.98
CA HIS A 92 -3.54 28.93 22.00
C HIS A 92 -2.66 30.17 22.09
N GLU A 93 -1.46 30.10 21.50
CA GLU A 93 -0.86 31.32 21.00
C GLU A 93 -1.72 31.75 19.81
N LYS A 94 -2.57 32.74 20.05
CA LYS A 94 -3.08 33.61 18.99
C LYS A 94 -1.84 34.20 18.32
N ILE A 95 -1.42 33.60 17.22
CA ILE A 95 -0.60 34.30 16.24
C ILE A 95 -1.47 35.48 15.80
N GLU A 96 -1.17 36.66 16.32
CA GLU A 96 -1.58 37.90 15.67
C GLU A 96 -1.09 37.80 14.24
N THR A 97 -2.01 37.61 13.30
CA THR A 97 -1.71 37.56 11.87
C THR A 97 -1.03 38.86 11.49
N PRO A 98 0.26 38.85 11.08
CA PRO A 98 0.89 40.04 10.54
C PRO A 98 0.17 40.43 9.23
N PRO A 99 0.25 41.70 8.79
CA PRO A 99 -0.37 42.13 7.55
C PRO A 99 0.16 41.32 6.37
N LEU A 100 -0.78 40.82 5.56
CA LEU A 100 -0.61 40.00 4.36
C LEU A 100 0.36 40.68 3.36
N ASN A 101 1.64 40.31 3.36
CA ASN A 101 2.61 40.80 2.35
C ASN A 101 2.72 39.81 1.19
N VAL A 102 1.65 39.73 0.38
CA VAL A 102 1.50 38.79 -0.74
C VAL A 102 2.68 38.84 -1.71
N THR A 103 3.30 40.01 -1.90
CA THR A 103 4.49 40.18 -2.75
C THR A 103 5.72 39.41 -2.23
N THR A 104 5.92 39.30 -0.92
CA THR A 104 7.03 38.54 -0.34
C THR A 104 6.78 37.03 -0.46
N GLU A 105 5.57 36.58 -0.14
CA GLU A 105 5.16 35.16 -0.26
C GLU A 105 5.33 34.64 -1.70
N VAL A 106 4.90 35.43 -2.69
CA VAL A 106 5.00 35.06 -4.11
C VAL A 106 6.47 35.07 -4.58
N ARG A 107 7.30 35.99 -4.07
CA ARG A 107 8.74 36.03 -4.40
C ARG A 107 9.47 34.79 -3.87
N GLU A 108 9.23 34.42 -2.61
CA GLU A 108 9.80 33.20 -2.00
C GLU A 108 9.37 31.94 -2.77
N MET A 109 8.10 31.86 -3.18
CA MET A 109 7.58 30.78 -4.01
C MET A 109 8.32 30.67 -5.36
N VAL A 110 8.59 31.80 -6.02
CA VAL A 110 9.28 31.84 -7.31
C VAL A 110 10.77 31.52 -7.18
N GLU A 111 11.45 32.05 -6.17
CA GLU A 111 12.83 31.69 -5.83
C GLU A 111 12.95 30.19 -5.53
N ALA A 112 12.00 29.66 -4.75
CA ALA A 112 11.91 28.24 -4.47
C ALA A 112 11.60 27.40 -5.72
N ALA A 113 10.82 27.88 -6.69
CA ALA A 113 10.58 27.16 -7.94
C ALA A 113 11.86 27.09 -8.81
N TYR A 114 12.72 28.11 -8.77
CA TYR A 114 13.77 28.31 -9.76
C TYR A 114 15.13 27.69 -9.48
N ASN A 115 15.49 27.41 -8.22
CA ASN A 115 16.81 26.81 -7.91
C ASN A 115 17.03 25.40 -8.51
N ASP A 116 16.09 24.83 -9.29
CA ASP A 116 16.23 23.60 -10.09
C ASP A 116 16.13 23.84 -11.61
N CYS A 117 15.82 25.05 -12.06
CA CYS A 117 15.63 25.44 -13.46
C CYS A 117 16.84 26.22 -14.00
N ALA A 118 18.05 25.70 -13.78
CA ALA A 118 19.26 26.27 -14.39
C ALA A 118 19.28 26.20 -15.94
N THR A 119 18.26 25.60 -16.55
CA THR A 119 18.18 25.31 -17.99
C THR A 119 17.46 26.37 -18.83
N ASP A 120 16.69 27.30 -18.24
CA ASP A 120 15.99 28.36 -18.98
C ASP A 120 15.83 29.67 -18.17
N PRO A 121 16.79 30.61 -18.30
CA PRO A 121 16.77 31.91 -17.62
C PRO A 121 15.61 32.82 -18.03
N ASP A 122 15.14 32.73 -19.28
CA ASP A 122 14.10 33.62 -19.81
C ASP A 122 12.71 33.24 -19.27
N LYS A 123 12.44 31.94 -19.11
CA LYS A 123 11.21 31.44 -18.49
C LYS A 123 11.08 31.89 -17.04
N PHE A 124 12.19 31.96 -16.31
CA PHE A 124 12.21 32.44 -14.92
C PHE A 124 12.08 33.94 -14.79
N LYS A 125 12.80 34.70 -15.61
CA LYS A 125 12.66 36.15 -15.63
C LYS A 125 11.20 36.55 -15.82
N LYS A 126 10.50 35.88 -16.76
CA LYS A 126 9.07 36.08 -16.98
C LYS A 126 8.19 35.65 -15.79
N LEU A 127 8.53 34.55 -15.11
CA LEU A 127 7.80 34.09 -13.93
C LEU A 127 7.96 35.08 -12.75
N LEU A 128 9.15 35.63 -12.57
CA LEU A 128 9.47 36.64 -11.56
C LEU A 128 8.77 37.97 -11.87
N GLU A 129 8.75 38.36 -13.15
CA GLU A 129 7.91 39.47 -13.63
C GLU A 129 6.43 39.24 -13.32
N ASP A 130 5.86 38.07 -13.65
CA ASP A 130 4.44 37.74 -13.36
C ASP A 130 4.14 37.65 -11.85
N ALA A 131 5.13 37.30 -11.04
CA ALA A 131 5.05 37.26 -9.58
C ALA A 131 5.01 38.65 -8.95
N GLU A 132 5.80 39.59 -9.46
CA GLU A 132 5.87 40.97 -8.99
C GLU A 132 4.77 41.86 -9.60
N LYS A 133 4.29 41.51 -10.79
CA LYS A 133 3.29 42.29 -11.51
C LYS A 133 1.95 42.26 -10.77
N GLN A 134 1.49 43.45 -10.37
CA GLN A 134 0.17 43.65 -9.79
C GLN A 134 -0.92 43.16 -10.75
N LEU A 135 -2.02 42.60 -10.21
CA LEU A 135 -3.13 42.10 -11.04
C LEU A 135 -3.74 43.20 -11.92
N TYR A 136 -3.77 44.43 -11.42
CA TYR A 136 -4.09 45.66 -12.13
C TYR A 136 -3.40 46.82 -11.41
N PRO A 137 -3.19 47.99 -12.06
CA PRO A 137 -2.54 49.14 -11.43
C PRO A 137 -3.19 49.54 -10.11
N GLY A 138 -2.41 49.57 -9.03
CA GLY A 138 -2.88 49.89 -7.68
C GLY A 138 -3.43 48.71 -6.87
N CYS A 139 -3.38 47.48 -7.42
CA CYS A 139 -3.78 46.28 -6.68
C CYS A 139 -2.71 45.89 -5.65
N MET A 140 -2.95 46.22 -4.38
CA MET A 140 -2.05 45.87 -3.27
C MET A 140 -2.28 44.46 -2.72
N LYS A 141 -3.43 43.84 -3.02
CA LYS A 141 -3.84 42.55 -2.46
C LYS A 141 -3.42 41.35 -3.30
N PHE A 142 -3.31 41.51 -4.63
CA PHE A 142 -3.04 40.40 -5.53
C PHE A 142 -2.07 40.81 -6.63
N THR A 143 -1.06 39.96 -6.82
CA THR A 143 -0.25 39.90 -8.04
C THR A 143 -0.93 38.99 -9.06
N LYS A 144 -0.57 39.12 -10.34
CA LYS A 144 -1.10 38.25 -11.42
C LYS A 144 -0.96 36.78 -11.06
N LEU A 145 0.22 36.38 -10.57
CA LEU A 145 0.49 34.99 -10.19
C LEU A 145 -0.33 34.54 -8.97
N SER A 146 -0.41 35.36 -7.91
CA SER A 146 -1.18 35.01 -6.70
C SER A 146 -2.68 34.85 -6.98
N ALA A 147 -3.25 35.70 -7.84
CA ALA A 147 -4.65 35.62 -8.23
C ALA A 147 -4.93 34.33 -9.01
N LEU A 148 -4.04 33.99 -9.96
CA LEU A 148 -4.13 32.77 -10.74
C LEU A 148 -4.06 31.50 -9.89
N VAL A 149 -3.09 31.42 -8.98
CA VAL A 149 -2.96 30.26 -8.08
C VAL A 149 -4.22 30.09 -7.23
N ARG A 150 -4.77 31.18 -6.67
CA ARG A 150 -6.00 31.12 -5.87
C ARG A 150 -7.21 30.65 -6.68
N LEU A 151 -7.39 31.17 -7.89
CA LEU A 151 -8.48 30.75 -8.79
C LEU A 151 -8.33 29.29 -9.23
N PHE A 152 -7.11 28.83 -9.47
CA PHE A 152 -6.86 27.43 -9.79
C PHE A 152 -7.04 26.49 -8.60
N ASN A 153 -6.63 26.88 -7.39
CA ASN A 153 -6.92 26.11 -6.18
C ASN A 153 -8.44 25.92 -6.03
N PHE A 154 -9.23 26.98 -6.25
CA PHE A 154 -10.68 26.88 -6.31
C PHE A 154 -11.18 25.94 -7.42
N LYS A 155 -10.64 26.05 -8.65
CA LYS A 155 -11.00 25.18 -9.77
C LYS A 155 -10.78 23.71 -9.45
N VAL A 156 -9.60 23.38 -8.93
CA VAL A 156 -9.19 22.00 -8.64
C VAL A 156 -9.97 21.47 -7.43
N GLY A 157 -10.11 22.26 -6.37
CA GLY A 157 -10.87 21.90 -5.17
C GLY A 157 -12.37 21.69 -5.43
N SER A 158 -12.97 22.45 -6.34
CA SER A 158 -14.39 22.33 -6.72
C SER A 158 -14.66 21.35 -7.87
N GLY A 159 -13.63 20.89 -8.59
CA GLY A 159 -13.78 20.00 -9.74
C GLY A 159 -14.34 20.66 -11.01
N LEU A 160 -14.25 22.00 -11.13
CA LEU A 160 -14.74 22.79 -12.27
C LEU A 160 -14.15 22.32 -13.61
N SER A 161 -15.01 22.26 -14.64
CA SER A 161 -14.57 21.92 -16.00
C SER A 161 -13.74 23.06 -16.61
N ASN A 162 -12.87 22.75 -17.58
CA ASN A 162 -12.05 23.77 -18.23
C ASN A 162 -12.89 24.82 -18.95
N LYS A 163 -14.03 24.43 -19.54
CA LYS A 163 -14.97 25.36 -20.18
C LYS A 163 -15.55 26.33 -19.15
N TRP A 164 -16.10 25.80 -18.06
CA TRP A 164 -16.68 26.64 -17.00
C TRP A 164 -15.64 27.53 -16.32
N PHE A 165 -14.40 27.05 -16.20
CA PHE A 165 -13.31 27.86 -15.67
C PHE A 165 -12.87 28.97 -16.62
N SER A 166 -12.76 28.73 -17.93
CA SER A 166 -12.52 29.82 -18.90
C SER A 166 -13.63 30.85 -18.83
N ASN A 167 -14.90 30.43 -18.84
CA ASN A 167 -16.03 31.36 -18.71
C ASN A 167 -15.97 32.15 -17.39
N LEU A 168 -15.55 31.53 -16.28
CA LEU A 168 -15.37 32.21 -15.01
C LEU A 168 -14.23 33.25 -15.09
N LEU A 169 -13.12 32.91 -15.73
CA LEU A 169 -12.00 33.83 -15.94
C LEU A 169 -12.41 35.03 -16.81
N GLU A 170 -13.16 34.81 -17.88
CA GLU A 170 -13.74 35.87 -18.72
C GLU A 170 -14.60 36.82 -17.88
N ILE A 171 -15.55 36.28 -17.10
CA ILE A 171 -16.44 37.08 -16.25
C ILE A 171 -15.64 37.87 -15.21
N ILE A 172 -14.66 37.24 -14.53
CA ILE A 172 -13.85 37.94 -13.53
C ILE A 172 -13.01 39.03 -14.20
N SER A 173 -12.44 38.77 -15.37
CA SER A 173 -11.68 39.76 -16.13
C SER A 173 -12.53 40.96 -16.52
N GLU A 174 -13.80 40.76 -16.87
CA GLU A 174 -14.76 41.84 -17.18
C GLU A 174 -15.18 42.64 -15.93
N LEU A 175 -15.18 42.02 -14.75
CA LEU A 175 -15.46 42.69 -13.48
C LEU A 175 -14.27 43.52 -12.95
N LEU A 176 -13.06 43.25 -13.43
CA LEU A 176 -11.84 43.95 -13.06
C LEU A 176 -11.60 45.19 -13.95
N PRO A 177 -10.75 46.14 -13.53
CA PRO A 177 -10.38 47.29 -14.37
C PRO A 177 -9.83 46.84 -15.73
N ALA A 178 -10.08 47.63 -16.78
CA ALA A 178 -9.73 47.27 -18.16
C ALA A 178 -8.23 46.96 -18.38
N SER A 179 -7.35 47.47 -17.51
CA SER A 179 -5.90 47.24 -17.53
C SER A 179 -5.47 46.07 -16.64
N ASN A 180 -6.34 45.08 -16.40
CA ASN A 180 -5.99 43.91 -15.60
C ASN A 180 -5.24 42.86 -16.41
N GLU A 181 -4.47 42.03 -15.70
CA GLU A 181 -3.56 41.03 -16.26
C GLU A 181 -4.09 39.60 -16.10
N LEU A 182 -5.37 39.44 -15.75
CA LEU A 182 -5.95 38.13 -15.54
C LEU A 182 -6.12 37.40 -16.88
N PRO A 183 -5.58 36.17 -17.02
CA PRO A 183 -5.84 35.36 -18.20
C PRO A 183 -7.33 35.09 -18.38
N VAL A 184 -7.81 35.14 -19.62
CA VAL A 184 -9.24 34.94 -19.94
C VAL A 184 -9.56 33.50 -20.33
N SER A 185 -8.56 32.63 -20.41
CA SER A 185 -8.77 31.23 -20.76
C SER A 185 -7.95 30.27 -19.91
N MET A 186 -8.46 29.05 -19.73
CA MET A 186 -7.69 27.96 -19.13
C MET A 186 -6.35 27.70 -19.85
N TYR A 187 -6.29 27.90 -21.16
CA TYR A 187 -5.05 27.69 -21.92
C TYR A 187 -3.96 28.68 -21.49
N GLU A 188 -4.27 29.97 -21.44
CA GLU A 188 -3.33 31.02 -21.02
C GLU A 188 -2.97 30.89 -19.53
N ALA A 189 -3.97 30.60 -18.71
CA ALA A 189 -3.79 30.43 -17.27
C ALA A 189 -2.91 29.19 -16.98
N GLY A 190 -3.13 28.10 -17.71
CA GLY A 190 -2.30 26.89 -17.65
C GLY A 190 -0.87 27.12 -18.15
N LYS A 191 -0.66 27.95 -19.19
CA LYS A 191 0.68 28.33 -19.66
C LYS A 191 1.48 29.09 -18.60
N THR A 192 0.81 29.92 -17.81
CA THR A 192 1.42 30.67 -16.71
C THR A 192 1.82 29.72 -15.57
N LEU A 193 0.95 28.79 -15.19
CA LEU A 193 1.26 27.80 -14.14
C LEU A 193 2.24 26.71 -14.58
N ALA A 194 2.31 26.39 -15.87
CA ALA A 194 3.30 25.44 -16.41
C ALA A 194 4.74 25.93 -16.28
N ALA A 195 4.96 27.22 -15.98
CA ALA A 195 6.27 27.73 -15.60
C ALA A 195 6.64 27.45 -14.13
N LEU A 196 5.65 27.16 -13.27
CA LEU A 196 5.82 26.74 -11.87
C LEU A 196 5.80 25.22 -11.69
N GLY A 197 5.09 24.52 -12.58
CA GLY A 197 4.95 23.07 -12.53
C GLY A 197 6.19 22.33 -13.05
N MET A 198 6.44 21.14 -12.51
CA MET A 198 7.44 20.23 -13.05
C MET A 198 6.94 19.62 -14.36
N GLU A 199 7.83 19.40 -15.31
CA GLU A 199 7.45 18.86 -16.61
C GLU A 199 7.27 17.34 -16.58
N TYR A 200 6.69 16.81 -17.65
CA TYR A 200 6.66 15.39 -17.96
C TYR A 200 7.30 15.15 -19.33
N GLU A 201 7.87 13.97 -19.52
CA GLU A 201 8.48 13.56 -20.78
C GLU A 201 7.53 12.65 -21.56
N LYS A 202 7.38 12.90 -22.87
CA LYS A 202 6.69 11.98 -23.79
C LYS A 202 7.69 11.02 -24.39
N ILE A 203 7.61 9.75 -24.02
CA ILE A 203 8.48 8.71 -24.59
C ILE A 203 7.66 7.86 -25.55
N HIS A 204 8.13 7.73 -26.80
CA HIS A 204 7.44 6.90 -27.78
C HIS A 204 7.69 5.42 -27.44
N ALA A 205 6.68 4.58 -27.67
CA ALA A 205 6.77 3.15 -27.41
C ALA A 205 6.42 2.35 -28.66
N CYS A 206 6.99 1.15 -28.78
CA CYS A 206 6.54 0.20 -29.79
C CYS A 206 5.06 -0.15 -29.56
N PRO A 207 4.20 -0.17 -30.59
CA PRO A 207 2.79 -0.58 -30.46
C PRO A 207 2.59 -2.01 -29.93
N ASN A 208 3.60 -2.86 -30.11
CA ASN A 208 3.64 -4.22 -29.62
C ASN A 208 4.35 -4.36 -28.27
N ASP A 209 4.69 -3.26 -27.61
CA ASP A 209 5.28 -3.22 -26.26
C ASP A 209 6.71 -3.79 -26.17
N CYS A 210 7.42 -3.94 -27.29
CA CYS A 210 8.78 -4.52 -27.30
C CYS A 210 9.86 -3.63 -26.66
N MET A 211 9.73 -2.31 -26.80
CA MET A 211 10.74 -1.33 -26.37
C MET A 211 10.17 0.09 -26.28
N LEU A 212 10.95 0.98 -25.67
CA LEU A 212 10.80 2.44 -25.72
C LEU A 212 11.82 3.03 -26.71
N TYR A 213 11.40 4.01 -27.50
CA TYR A 213 12.30 4.79 -28.36
C TYR A 213 13.02 5.85 -27.52
N ARG A 214 14.03 5.42 -26.77
CA ARG A 214 14.88 6.22 -25.88
C ARG A 214 16.32 5.74 -25.95
N LYS A 215 17.25 6.55 -25.42
CA LYS A 215 18.70 6.26 -25.43
C LYS A 215 19.16 5.89 -26.85
N GLU A 216 19.78 4.73 -27.04
CA GLU A 216 20.28 4.23 -28.33
C GLU A 216 19.19 4.06 -29.40
N PHE A 217 17.92 3.92 -29.02
CA PHE A 217 16.80 3.76 -29.97
C PHE A 217 15.98 5.04 -30.18
N LYS A 218 16.49 6.21 -29.74
CA LYS A 218 15.75 7.48 -29.78
C LYS A 218 15.34 7.89 -31.19
N ASP A 219 16.23 7.69 -32.16
CA ASP A 219 16.06 8.15 -33.55
C ASP A 219 15.53 7.07 -34.48
N GLU A 220 15.32 5.85 -33.96
CA GLU A 220 14.73 4.76 -34.72
C GLU A 220 13.30 5.07 -35.17
N THR A 221 12.98 4.62 -36.38
CA THR A 221 11.66 4.82 -37.01
C THR A 221 10.81 3.54 -37.03
N SER A 222 11.44 2.38 -36.84
CA SER A 222 10.81 1.08 -36.69
C SER A 222 11.39 0.35 -35.48
N CYS A 223 10.66 -0.62 -34.95
CA CYS A 223 11.13 -1.42 -33.83
C CYS A 223 12.12 -2.50 -34.32
N PRO A 224 13.38 -2.56 -33.87
CA PRO A 224 14.34 -3.58 -34.28
C PRO A 224 13.86 -5.01 -33.98
N THR A 225 13.05 -5.21 -32.93
CA THR A 225 12.56 -6.53 -32.52
C THR A 225 11.41 -7.06 -33.38
N CYS A 226 10.44 -6.22 -33.73
CA CYS A 226 9.21 -6.66 -34.41
C CYS A 226 8.92 -5.93 -35.73
N GLN A 227 9.83 -5.06 -36.16
CA GLN A 227 9.77 -4.23 -37.37
C GLN A 227 8.53 -3.33 -37.49
N THR A 228 7.73 -3.22 -36.43
CA THR A 228 6.55 -2.35 -36.41
C THR A 228 6.98 -0.89 -36.39
N SER A 229 6.32 -0.07 -37.22
CA SER A 229 6.59 1.37 -37.31
C SER A 229 6.33 2.07 -35.97
N ARG A 230 7.18 3.05 -35.65
CA ARG A 230 7.00 4.01 -34.55
C ARG A 230 5.76 4.88 -34.73
N TRP A 231 5.39 5.12 -35.98
CA TRP A 231 4.39 6.10 -36.38
C TRP A 231 3.02 5.47 -36.61
N LYS A 232 1.97 6.27 -36.46
CA LYS A 232 0.58 5.82 -36.58
C LYS A 232 0.19 5.56 -38.04
N LEU A 233 -0.58 4.52 -38.30
CA LEU A 233 -1.17 4.28 -39.62
C LEU A 233 -2.37 5.20 -39.87
N ASN A 234 -2.54 5.63 -41.11
CA ASN A 234 -3.74 6.35 -41.55
C ASN A 234 -4.99 5.47 -41.41
N LYS A 235 -6.13 6.10 -41.13
CA LYS A 235 -7.41 5.35 -41.03
C LYS A 235 -7.71 4.73 -42.39
N ASN A 236 -7.84 3.40 -42.42
CA ASN A 236 -8.17 2.61 -43.62
C ASN A 236 -7.12 2.62 -44.74
N SER A 237 -5.84 2.91 -44.44
CA SER A 237 -4.74 2.70 -45.39
C SER A 237 -3.51 2.09 -44.71
N THR A 238 -2.59 1.57 -45.54
CA THR A 238 -1.27 1.08 -45.11
C THR A 238 -0.24 2.21 -45.00
N GLU A 239 -0.63 3.44 -45.32
CA GLU A 239 0.27 4.59 -45.27
C GLU A 239 0.56 5.01 -43.83
N VAL A 240 1.85 5.20 -43.56
CA VAL A 240 2.36 5.62 -42.27
C VAL A 240 2.29 7.14 -42.17
N ARG A 241 1.60 7.65 -41.15
CA ARG A 241 1.58 9.09 -40.83
C ARG A 241 2.79 9.46 -39.99
N THR A 242 3.90 9.74 -40.67
CA THR A 242 5.16 10.19 -40.05
C THR A 242 4.93 11.43 -39.19
N GLY A 243 5.59 11.48 -38.03
CA GLY A 243 5.48 12.58 -37.06
C GLY A 243 4.39 12.38 -35.98
N VAL A 244 3.47 11.43 -36.15
CA VAL A 244 2.47 11.08 -35.11
C VAL A 244 2.81 9.71 -34.51
N PRO A 245 3.28 9.62 -33.25
CA PRO A 245 3.62 8.33 -32.65
C PRO A 245 2.41 7.42 -32.51
N ALA A 246 2.62 6.12 -32.73
CA ALA A 246 1.57 5.11 -32.60
C ALA A 246 1.24 4.80 -31.14
N LYS A 247 2.24 4.85 -30.24
CA LYS A 247 2.07 4.70 -28.79
C LYS A 247 3.02 5.63 -28.05
N VAL A 248 2.54 6.25 -26.97
CA VAL A 248 3.29 7.17 -26.12
C VAL A 248 3.11 6.77 -24.67
N ILE A 249 4.12 6.97 -23.84
CA ILE A 249 3.98 7.01 -22.39
C ILE A 249 4.31 8.42 -21.89
N TRP A 250 3.67 8.82 -20.80
CA TRP A 250 4.01 10.06 -20.10
C TRP A 250 4.82 9.66 -18.88
N TYR A 251 6.08 10.10 -18.85
CA TYR A 251 6.99 9.89 -17.74
C TYR A 251 7.07 11.17 -16.93
N PHE A 252 6.90 11.05 -15.62
CA PHE A 252 6.96 12.15 -14.66
C PHE A 252 8.18 11.89 -13.77
N PRO A 253 9.34 12.51 -14.09
CA PRO A 253 10.58 12.23 -13.36
C PRO A 253 10.41 12.48 -11.86
N PRO A 254 10.72 11.50 -10.98
CA PRO A 254 10.56 11.66 -9.54
C PRO A 254 11.65 12.53 -8.90
N ILE A 255 12.85 12.62 -9.50
CA ILE A 255 13.98 13.37 -8.92
C ILE A 255 13.66 14.85 -8.68
N PRO A 256 13.17 15.64 -9.66
CA PRO A 256 12.77 17.02 -9.43
C PRO A 256 11.67 17.14 -8.36
N ARG A 257 10.74 16.17 -8.34
CA ARG A 257 9.63 16.14 -7.39
C ARG A 257 10.10 15.92 -5.95
N PHE A 258 11.07 15.04 -5.75
CA PHE A 258 11.67 14.84 -4.42
C PHE A 258 12.47 16.05 -3.96
N ARG A 259 13.26 16.69 -4.83
CA ARG A 259 13.92 17.95 -4.51
C ARG A 259 12.91 19.01 -4.07
N ASN A 260 11.81 19.11 -4.80
CA ASN A 260 10.74 20.06 -4.51
C ASN A 260 10.11 19.82 -3.12
N MET A 261 9.93 18.56 -2.71
CA MET A 261 9.41 18.25 -1.37
C MET A 261 10.31 18.80 -0.24
N TYR A 262 11.62 18.89 -0.45
CA TYR A 262 12.57 19.45 0.53
C TYR A 262 12.62 20.98 0.56
N ARG A 263 11.96 21.66 -0.40
CA ARG A 263 11.90 23.13 -0.45
C ARG A 263 10.87 23.72 0.49
N SER A 264 9.85 22.95 0.85
CA SER A 264 8.90 23.36 1.89
C SER A 264 9.45 23.03 3.26
N VAL A 265 9.58 24.05 4.11
CA VAL A 265 10.05 23.91 5.50
C VAL A 265 9.19 22.89 6.26
N GLU A 266 7.86 22.93 6.10
CA GLU A 266 6.97 21.98 6.77
C GLU A 266 7.14 20.56 6.21
N THR A 267 7.19 20.41 4.88
CA THR A 267 7.32 19.10 4.25
C THR A 267 8.69 18.47 4.55
N ALA A 268 9.79 19.22 4.46
CA ALA A 268 11.14 18.79 4.81
C ALA A 268 11.24 18.32 6.27
N LYS A 269 10.65 19.08 7.21
CA LYS A 269 10.56 18.67 8.62
C LYS A 269 9.79 17.34 8.77
N ASN A 270 8.66 17.19 8.08
CA ASN A 270 7.87 15.95 8.14
C ASN A 270 8.58 14.75 7.50
N LEU A 271 9.48 14.96 6.53
CA LEU A 271 10.28 13.90 5.89
C LEU A 271 11.39 13.33 6.77
N THR A 272 11.66 13.94 7.92
CA THR A 272 12.60 13.42 8.92
C THR A 272 11.87 12.97 10.21
N TRP A 273 10.53 12.94 10.19
CA TRP A 273 9.69 12.56 11.33
C TRP A 273 10.04 11.18 11.90
N HIS A 274 10.27 10.19 11.03
CA HIS A 274 10.57 8.80 11.43
C HIS A 274 11.83 8.68 12.28
N ALA A 275 12.77 9.62 12.16
CA ALA A 275 14.04 9.66 12.88
C ALA A 275 13.94 10.45 14.19
N HIS A 276 13.20 11.56 14.22
CA HIS A 276 13.24 12.51 15.35
C HIS A 276 12.01 12.53 16.24
N GLN A 277 10.83 12.17 15.72
CA GLN A 277 9.54 12.37 16.40
C GLN A 277 8.72 11.08 16.53
N ARG A 278 9.21 9.97 15.97
CA ARG A 278 8.54 8.67 16.07
C ARG A 278 8.75 8.06 17.46
N GLU A 279 7.67 7.55 18.03
CA GLU A 279 7.71 6.76 19.26
C GLU A 279 8.24 5.34 18.97
N CYS A 280 9.24 4.90 19.76
CA CYS A 280 9.86 3.58 19.63
C CYS A 280 9.50 2.70 20.84
N ASP A 281 8.21 2.41 21.01
CA ASP A 281 7.67 1.64 22.15
C ASP A 281 7.68 0.11 21.93
N GLY A 282 8.19 -0.34 20.78
CA GLY A 282 8.22 -1.75 20.38
C GLY A 282 6.96 -2.25 19.68
N GLN A 283 5.97 -1.39 19.45
CA GLN A 283 4.78 -1.69 18.65
C GLN A 283 5.04 -1.43 17.16
N LEU A 284 4.21 -2.02 16.29
CA LEU A 284 4.19 -1.72 14.86
C LEU A 284 3.10 -0.68 14.59
N CYS A 285 3.50 0.56 14.38
CA CYS A 285 2.64 1.72 14.13
C CYS A 285 2.87 2.33 12.73
N HIS A 286 4.02 2.03 12.12
CA HIS A 286 4.48 2.60 10.86
C HIS A 286 5.47 1.64 10.16
N PRO A 287 5.65 1.69 8.82
CA PRO A 287 6.66 0.87 8.12
C PRO A 287 8.08 1.01 8.68
N ALA A 288 8.41 2.16 9.28
CA ALA A 288 9.68 2.39 9.97
C ALA A 288 9.92 1.50 11.21
N ASP A 289 8.86 0.94 11.80
CA ASP A 289 8.98 -0.01 12.93
C ASP A 289 9.34 -1.42 12.44
N SER A 290 9.17 -1.67 11.14
CA SER A 290 9.21 -3.00 10.56
C SER A 290 10.64 -3.53 10.39
N PRO A 291 10.83 -4.86 10.45
CA PRO A 291 12.10 -5.51 10.12
C PRO A 291 12.62 -5.16 8.72
N SER A 292 11.76 -4.94 7.73
CA SER A 292 12.22 -4.62 6.37
C SER A 292 12.88 -3.25 6.29
N TRP A 293 12.36 -2.25 7.02
CA TRP A 293 13.00 -0.95 7.13
C TRP A 293 14.35 -1.06 7.85
N LYS A 294 14.35 -1.73 9.01
CA LYS A 294 15.56 -1.94 9.82
C LYS A 294 16.63 -2.73 9.07
N LEU A 295 16.25 -3.67 8.20
CA LEU A 295 17.19 -4.41 7.37
C LEU A 295 17.97 -3.47 6.44
N VAL A 296 17.28 -2.54 5.78
CA VAL A 296 17.94 -1.53 4.93
C VAL A 296 18.89 -0.69 5.78
N ASP A 297 18.43 -0.23 6.94
CA ASP A 297 19.25 0.62 7.80
C ASP A 297 20.52 -0.09 8.29
N ASN A 298 20.41 -1.38 8.59
CA ASN A 298 21.54 -2.20 9.05
C ASN A 298 22.50 -2.59 7.91
N MET A 299 21.98 -2.86 6.71
CA MET A 299 22.78 -3.26 5.55
C MET A 299 23.54 -2.08 4.96
N TRP A 300 22.97 -0.87 5.02
CA TRP A 300 23.55 0.36 4.48
C TRP A 300 23.54 1.49 5.52
N PRO A 301 24.42 1.45 6.54
CA PRO A 301 24.47 2.44 7.60
C PRO A 301 24.67 3.87 7.12
N ASP A 302 25.47 4.09 6.08
CA ASP A 302 25.69 5.42 5.49
C ASP A 302 24.41 6.01 4.89
N PHE A 303 23.58 5.16 4.27
CA PHE A 303 22.26 5.57 3.79
C PHE A 303 21.33 5.88 4.97
N ALA A 304 21.39 5.09 6.03
CA ALA A 304 20.55 5.22 7.22
C ALA A 304 20.88 6.46 8.06
N ALA A 305 22.17 6.81 8.16
CA ALA A 305 22.68 7.93 8.92
C ALA A 305 22.16 9.28 8.42
N GLU A 306 21.77 9.35 7.15
CA GLU A 306 21.12 10.51 6.56
C GLU A 306 19.58 10.35 6.63
N PRO A 307 18.89 10.95 7.62
CA PRO A 307 17.45 10.78 7.80
C PRO A 307 16.63 11.32 6.63
N ARG A 308 17.19 12.24 5.83
CA ARG A 308 16.52 12.79 4.63
C ARG A 308 16.48 11.81 3.45
N ASN A 309 17.17 10.68 3.54
CA ASN A 309 17.08 9.66 2.50
C ASN A 309 15.69 8.99 2.48
N LEU A 310 15.11 8.88 1.28
CA LEU A 310 13.71 8.49 1.09
C LEU A 310 13.53 6.97 1.02
N ARG A 311 12.47 6.48 1.63
CA ARG A 311 12.02 5.08 1.54
C ARG A 311 10.65 5.04 0.89
N LEU A 312 10.54 4.28 -0.18
CA LEU A 312 9.47 4.40 -1.17
C LEU A 312 8.67 3.10 -1.31
N ALA A 313 7.42 3.23 -1.75
CA ALA A 313 6.58 2.14 -2.23
C ALA A 313 6.04 2.47 -3.63
N LEU A 314 5.83 1.43 -4.45
CA LEU A 314 5.32 1.58 -5.81
C LEU A 314 3.99 0.84 -5.99
N SER A 315 3.03 1.43 -6.68
CA SER A 315 1.76 0.79 -7.03
C SER A 315 1.35 1.11 -8.47
N PRO A 316 1.45 0.13 -9.39
CA PRO A 316 0.86 0.21 -10.70
C PRO A 316 -0.49 -0.52 -10.72
N ASP A 317 -1.50 0.08 -11.35
CA ASP A 317 -2.80 -0.55 -11.57
C ASP A 317 -3.50 0.01 -12.81
N GLY A 318 -4.45 -0.75 -13.36
CA GLY A 318 -5.21 -0.40 -14.54
C GLY A 318 -6.42 0.49 -14.23
N ILE A 319 -6.49 1.63 -14.90
CA ILE A 319 -7.67 2.49 -14.94
C ILE A 319 -8.35 2.44 -16.29
N ASN A 320 -9.68 2.47 -16.26
CA ASN A 320 -10.49 2.69 -17.44
C ASN A 320 -10.96 4.16 -17.47
N PRO A 321 -10.42 5.00 -18.38
CA PRO A 321 -10.77 6.41 -18.47
C PRO A 321 -12.20 6.64 -19.01
N TYR A 322 -12.83 5.63 -19.63
CA TYR A 322 -14.20 5.71 -20.15
C TYR A 322 -15.26 5.23 -19.16
N SER A 323 -14.86 4.79 -17.96
CA SER A 323 -15.78 4.29 -16.93
C SER A 323 -16.72 3.21 -17.49
N SER A 324 -18.05 3.37 -17.39
CA SER A 324 -19.06 2.43 -17.87
C SER A 324 -19.26 2.41 -19.39
N LEU A 325 -18.71 3.37 -20.14
CA LEU A 325 -19.00 3.53 -21.57
C LEU A 325 -18.25 2.55 -22.48
N SER A 326 -17.13 2.00 -22.00
CA SER A 326 -16.37 0.98 -22.71
C SER A 326 -15.53 0.22 -21.71
N SER A 327 -15.60 -1.11 -21.68
CA SER A 327 -14.74 -1.96 -20.83
C SER A 327 -13.41 -2.35 -21.49
N ARG A 328 -13.18 -1.93 -22.74
CA ARG A 328 -12.07 -2.42 -23.58
C ARG A 328 -10.77 -1.62 -23.45
N TYR A 329 -10.78 -0.52 -22.69
CA TYR A 329 -9.64 0.36 -22.55
C TYR A 329 -9.07 0.31 -21.13
N SER A 330 -7.76 0.11 -21.04
CA SER A 330 -7.01 0.10 -19.80
C SER A 330 -5.73 0.91 -19.98
N CYS A 331 -5.66 2.05 -19.30
CA CYS A 331 -4.46 2.86 -19.09
C CYS A 331 -3.87 2.49 -17.73
N TRP A 332 -2.55 2.52 -17.57
CA TRP A 332 -1.89 2.11 -16.33
C TRP A 332 -1.05 3.25 -15.73
N PRO A 333 -1.59 3.99 -14.74
CA PRO A 333 -0.78 4.83 -13.87
C PRO A 333 0.15 4.00 -12.99
N VAL A 334 1.37 4.50 -12.79
CA VAL A 334 2.32 4.00 -11.80
C VAL A 334 2.50 5.08 -10.75
N VAL A 335 2.18 4.76 -9.50
CA VAL A 335 2.15 5.71 -8.39
C VAL A 335 3.20 5.35 -7.36
N LEU A 336 3.93 6.35 -6.89
CA LEU A 336 4.98 6.22 -5.90
C LEU A 336 4.57 6.93 -4.59
N VAL A 337 4.91 6.33 -3.45
CA VAL A 337 4.57 6.84 -2.11
C VAL A 337 5.83 6.96 -1.27
N THR A 338 5.95 8.06 -0.54
CA THR A 338 7.04 8.32 0.41
C THR A 338 6.64 7.90 1.83
N TYR A 339 7.36 6.94 2.40
CA TYR A 339 7.09 6.45 3.75
C TYR A 339 7.76 7.26 4.86
N ASN A 340 8.69 8.17 4.57
CA ASN A 340 9.33 8.96 5.63
C ASN A 340 8.36 9.85 6.43
N LEU A 341 7.19 10.14 5.87
CA LEU A 341 6.19 11.04 6.42
C LEU A 341 5.43 10.42 7.62
N PRO A 342 4.92 11.24 8.55
CA PRO A 342 4.09 10.76 9.64
C PRO A 342 2.81 10.06 9.16
N PRO A 343 2.19 9.17 9.98
CA PRO A 343 0.98 8.43 9.63
C PRO A 343 -0.18 9.29 9.10
N ARG A 344 -0.29 10.54 9.57
CA ARG A 344 -1.34 11.49 9.14
C ARG A 344 -1.17 11.97 7.69
N LEU A 345 0.05 11.96 7.15
CA LEU A 345 0.42 12.48 5.83
C LEU A 345 0.76 11.38 4.83
N CYS A 346 1.29 10.25 5.30
CA CYS A 346 1.61 9.14 4.42
C CYS A 346 0.36 8.67 3.65
N MET A 347 0.52 8.34 2.37
CA MET A 347 -0.57 7.94 1.46
C MET A 347 -1.72 8.95 1.31
N LYS A 348 -1.49 10.23 1.65
CA LYS A 348 -2.37 11.32 1.23
C LYS A 348 -2.04 11.72 -0.19
N ARG A 349 -3.05 12.22 -0.92
CA ARG A 349 -2.95 12.54 -2.36
C ARG A 349 -1.74 13.43 -2.68
N LYS A 350 -1.49 14.48 -1.88
CA LYS A 350 -0.32 15.36 -2.01
C LYS A 350 1.03 14.62 -2.04
N PHE A 351 1.12 13.49 -1.36
CA PHE A 351 2.34 12.68 -1.23
C PHE A 351 2.27 11.36 -2.01
N MET A 352 1.31 11.25 -2.92
CA MET A 352 1.20 10.17 -3.89
C MET A 352 1.58 10.73 -5.26
N MET A 353 2.72 10.28 -5.77
CA MET A 353 3.33 10.82 -6.98
C MET A 353 3.02 9.94 -8.18
N LEU A 354 2.38 10.48 -9.21
CA LEU A 354 2.28 9.79 -10.51
C LEU A 354 3.66 9.85 -11.18
N THR A 355 4.27 8.69 -11.46
CA THR A 355 5.59 8.61 -12.10
C THR A 355 5.53 8.16 -13.55
N LEU A 356 4.55 7.33 -13.91
CA LEU A 356 4.33 6.88 -15.28
C LEU A 356 2.83 6.81 -15.59
N LEU A 357 2.47 7.14 -16.82
CA LEU A 357 1.15 6.87 -17.39
C LEU A 357 1.30 6.09 -18.69
N ILE A 358 1.01 4.79 -18.63
CA ILE A 358 1.16 3.88 -19.76
C ILE A 358 -0.12 3.88 -20.58
N SER A 359 0.00 4.22 -21.87
CA SER A 359 -1.12 4.26 -22.81
C SER A 359 -1.85 2.93 -22.92
N GLY A 360 -3.18 3.00 -22.98
CA GLY A 360 -4.03 1.90 -23.41
C GLY A 360 -3.93 1.60 -24.92
N PRO A 361 -4.84 0.78 -25.48
CA PRO A 361 -6.06 0.26 -24.85
C PRO A 361 -5.88 -1.04 -24.05
N LYS A 362 -4.77 -1.75 -24.22
CA LYS A 362 -4.54 -3.07 -23.60
C LYS A 362 -3.58 -2.94 -22.42
N GLN A 363 -3.82 -3.71 -21.37
CA GLN A 363 -2.87 -3.87 -20.27
C GLN A 363 -1.49 -4.32 -20.77
N PRO A 364 -0.39 -3.87 -20.14
CA PRO A 364 0.96 -4.24 -20.55
C PRO A 364 1.30 -5.70 -20.22
N GLY A 365 0.68 -6.29 -19.19
CA GLY A 365 1.03 -7.65 -18.76
C GLY A 365 2.49 -7.72 -18.28
N ASN A 366 3.22 -8.76 -18.68
CA ASN A 366 4.65 -8.89 -18.33
C ASN A 366 5.52 -7.79 -18.96
N ASP A 367 5.10 -7.22 -20.11
CA ASP A 367 5.81 -6.14 -20.81
C ASP A 367 5.81 -4.82 -20.03
N ILE A 368 5.22 -4.77 -18.83
CA ILE A 368 5.27 -3.60 -17.94
C ILE A 368 6.70 -3.15 -17.64
N ASP A 369 7.66 -4.08 -17.63
CA ASP A 369 9.07 -3.79 -17.36
C ASP A 369 9.68 -2.86 -18.41
N VAL A 370 9.27 -2.99 -19.67
CA VAL A 370 9.68 -2.07 -20.76
C VAL A 370 9.31 -0.63 -20.41
N TYR A 371 8.14 -0.43 -19.80
CA TYR A 371 7.65 0.89 -19.43
C TYR A 371 8.26 1.42 -18.13
N LEU A 372 8.68 0.54 -17.22
CA LEU A 372 9.30 0.92 -15.95
C LEU A 372 10.76 1.36 -16.11
N ALA A 373 11.42 1.07 -17.24
CA ALA A 373 12.84 1.36 -17.45
C ALA A 373 13.28 2.81 -17.13
N PRO A 374 12.54 3.88 -17.51
CA PRO A 374 12.93 5.25 -17.15
C PRO A 374 12.90 5.48 -15.63
N LEU A 375 11.89 4.93 -14.94
CA LEU A 375 11.79 5.03 -13.48
C LEU A 375 12.90 4.23 -12.79
N ILE A 376 13.27 3.06 -13.32
CA ILE A 376 14.36 2.25 -12.78
C ILE A 376 15.69 2.99 -12.93
N ASP A 377 15.95 3.66 -14.05
CA ASP A 377 17.15 4.49 -14.20
C ASP A 377 17.25 5.57 -13.11
N ASP A 378 16.15 6.29 -12.82
CA ASP A 378 16.14 7.33 -11.78
C ASP A 378 16.28 6.74 -10.37
N LEU A 379 15.66 5.58 -10.10
CA LEU A 379 15.84 4.87 -8.83
C LEU A 379 17.28 4.36 -8.64
N LYS A 380 17.95 3.93 -9.71
CA LYS A 380 19.38 3.59 -9.69
C LYS A 380 20.24 4.81 -9.44
N MET A 381 19.98 5.92 -10.14
CA MET A 381 20.69 7.19 -9.91
C MET A 381 20.56 7.66 -8.46
N LEU A 382 19.36 7.62 -7.89
CA LEU A 382 19.09 7.98 -6.50
C LEU A 382 19.81 7.05 -5.52
N TRP A 383 19.94 5.77 -5.81
CA TRP A 383 20.58 4.81 -4.92
C TRP A 383 22.12 4.87 -4.98
N GLU A 384 22.67 4.71 -6.19
CA GLU A 384 24.10 4.52 -6.43
C GLU A 384 24.85 5.83 -6.18
N VAL A 385 24.40 6.92 -6.82
CA VAL A 385 25.10 8.22 -6.82
C VAL A 385 24.45 9.22 -5.86
N GLY A 386 23.12 9.23 -5.80
CA GLY A 386 22.32 10.27 -5.17
C GLY A 386 22.33 11.58 -5.96
N VAL A 387 21.42 12.49 -5.60
CA VAL A 387 21.27 13.80 -6.23
C VAL A 387 21.45 14.90 -5.19
N GLU A 388 22.04 16.02 -5.56
CA GLU A 388 22.13 17.16 -4.65
C GLU A 388 20.72 17.72 -4.39
N ALA A 389 20.37 18.04 -3.15
CA ALA A 389 19.10 18.67 -2.79
C ALA A 389 19.34 19.70 -1.69
N PHE A 390 18.52 20.75 -1.65
CA PHE A 390 18.52 21.73 -0.58
C PHE A 390 17.36 21.45 0.39
N ASP A 391 17.67 21.32 1.67
CA ASP A 391 16.67 21.19 2.74
C ASP A 391 16.34 22.58 3.27
N ALA A 392 15.12 23.06 3.02
CA ALA A 392 14.67 24.37 3.49
C ALA A 392 14.46 24.45 5.01
N TYR A 393 14.21 23.33 5.68
CA TYR A 393 14.06 23.30 7.14
C TYR A 393 15.41 23.40 7.85
N GLN A 394 16.43 22.69 7.35
CA GLN A 394 17.79 22.73 7.91
C GLN A 394 18.70 23.77 7.23
N GLN A 395 18.23 24.41 6.15
CA GLN A 395 18.95 25.39 5.34
C GLN A 395 20.32 24.91 4.84
N GLN A 396 20.40 23.65 4.41
CA GLN A 396 21.66 23.07 3.95
C GLN A 396 21.49 22.16 2.74
N HIS A 397 22.54 22.08 1.92
CA HIS A 397 22.64 21.12 0.84
C HIS A 397 23.01 19.75 1.39
N PHE A 398 22.42 18.71 0.80
CA PHE A 398 22.75 17.32 1.12
C PHE A 398 22.65 16.45 -0.13
N ARG A 399 23.21 15.23 -0.03
CA ARG A 399 23.11 14.24 -1.10
C ARG A 399 21.90 13.34 -0.85
N LEU A 400 20.80 13.63 -1.51
CA LEU A 400 19.57 12.86 -1.44
C LEU A 400 19.72 11.49 -2.13
N LYS A 401 19.44 10.42 -1.39
CA LYS A 401 19.28 9.07 -1.90
C LYS A 401 17.88 8.51 -1.63
N ALA A 402 17.51 7.46 -2.36
CA ALA A 402 16.24 6.78 -2.15
C ALA A 402 16.32 5.26 -2.33
N VAL A 403 15.44 4.54 -1.63
CA VAL A 403 15.29 3.07 -1.73
C VAL A 403 13.81 2.70 -1.93
N LEU A 404 13.54 1.81 -2.88
CA LEU A 404 12.21 1.23 -3.08
C LEU A 404 12.06 -0.04 -2.23
N LEU A 405 11.20 0.00 -1.21
CA LEU A 405 11.05 -1.13 -0.28
C LEU A 405 10.22 -2.28 -0.86
N TRP A 406 9.15 -1.98 -1.59
CA TRP A 406 8.26 -2.99 -2.16
C TRP A 406 7.23 -2.39 -3.12
N THR A 407 6.51 -3.28 -3.82
CA THR A 407 5.32 -2.92 -4.59
C THR A 407 4.02 -3.29 -3.87
N ILE A 408 2.96 -2.50 -4.08
CA ILE A 408 1.60 -2.70 -3.58
C ILE A 408 0.68 -2.85 -4.79
N ASN A 409 0.05 -4.01 -4.90
CA ASN A 409 -0.62 -4.43 -6.14
C ASN A 409 -1.63 -5.52 -5.84
N ASP A 410 -2.67 -5.59 -6.68
CA ASP A 410 -3.53 -6.77 -6.74
C ASP A 410 -2.75 -7.99 -7.25
N LEU A 411 -3.35 -9.18 -7.14
CA LEU A 411 -2.65 -10.41 -7.48
C LEU A 411 -2.27 -10.52 -8.97
N PRO A 412 -3.11 -10.13 -9.95
CA PRO A 412 -2.71 -9.98 -11.34
C PRO A 412 -1.48 -9.08 -11.56
N ALA A 413 -1.47 -7.86 -11.01
CA ALA A 413 -0.36 -6.93 -11.14
C ALA A 413 0.89 -7.44 -10.41
N TYR A 414 0.74 -8.12 -9.26
CA TYR A 414 1.82 -8.86 -8.60
C TYR A 414 2.51 -9.80 -9.60
N GLY A 415 1.74 -10.61 -10.32
CA GLY A 415 2.28 -11.56 -11.30
C GLY A 415 3.00 -10.87 -12.45
N ASN A 416 2.43 -9.77 -12.95
CA ASN A 416 3.02 -8.97 -14.04
C ASN A 416 4.35 -8.33 -13.64
N LEU A 417 4.48 -7.82 -12.40
CA LEU A 417 5.70 -7.17 -11.92
C LEU A 417 6.79 -8.18 -11.55
N SER A 418 6.43 -9.16 -10.74
CA SER A 418 7.38 -10.16 -10.21
C SER A 418 7.76 -11.23 -11.22
N GLY A 419 6.97 -11.41 -12.28
CA GLY A 419 7.05 -12.55 -13.18
C GLY A 419 6.49 -13.84 -12.58
N CYS A 420 6.02 -13.83 -11.33
CA CYS A 420 5.48 -15.02 -10.67
C CYS A 420 4.16 -15.46 -11.31
N THR A 421 3.96 -16.77 -11.36
CA THR A 421 2.67 -17.36 -11.70
C THR A 421 1.73 -17.23 -10.51
N VAL A 422 0.64 -16.49 -10.69
CA VAL A 422 -0.37 -16.22 -9.64
C VAL A 422 -1.68 -17.00 -9.83
N LYS A 423 -1.63 -18.05 -10.66
CA LYS A 423 -2.76 -18.93 -10.98
C LYS A 423 -2.27 -20.33 -11.34
N GLY A 424 -3.11 -21.35 -11.23
CA GLY A 424 -2.68 -22.71 -11.53
C GLY A 424 -2.08 -23.40 -10.30
N TYR A 425 -1.28 -24.45 -10.53
CA TYR A 425 -0.76 -25.26 -9.43
C TYR A 425 0.23 -24.51 -8.52
N TYR A 426 0.90 -23.48 -9.05
CA TYR A 426 1.91 -22.70 -8.33
C TYR A 426 1.42 -21.27 -8.01
N GLY A 427 0.10 -21.08 -7.88
CA GLY A 427 -0.50 -19.75 -7.81
C GLY A 427 -0.16 -18.93 -6.56
N CYS A 428 0.40 -19.54 -5.49
CA CYS A 428 0.83 -18.80 -4.31
C CYS A 428 2.26 -18.28 -4.51
N PRO A 429 2.47 -16.95 -4.60
CA PRO A 429 3.80 -16.40 -4.87
C PRO A 429 4.78 -16.55 -3.69
N ILE A 430 4.27 -16.81 -2.48
CA ILE A 430 5.08 -17.03 -1.27
C ILE A 430 5.53 -18.49 -1.16
N CYS A 431 4.64 -19.44 -1.48
CA CYS A 431 4.94 -20.88 -1.42
C CYS A 431 5.67 -21.38 -2.67
N GLY A 432 5.50 -20.74 -3.83
CA GLY A 432 6.14 -21.14 -5.08
C GLY A 432 5.85 -22.59 -5.46
N GLU A 433 6.90 -23.38 -5.67
CA GLU A 433 6.80 -24.80 -6.02
C GLU A 433 6.14 -25.65 -4.93
N GLU A 434 6.25 -25.23 -3.67
CA GLU A 434 5.65 -25.88 -2.49
C GLU A 434 4.17 -25.50 -2.27
N THR A 435 3.54 -24.83 -3.23
CA THR A 435 2.12 -24.48 -3.18
C THR A 435 1.26 -25.74 -3.08
N SER A 436 0.52 -25.89 -1.98
CA SER A 436 -0.45 -26.97 -1.83
C SER A 436 -1.70 -26.64 -2.64
N SER A 437 -1.80 -27.22 -3.83
CA SER A 437 -2.92 -27.01 -4.74
C SER A 437 -3.40 -28.30 -5.40
N SER A 438 -4.66 -28.31 -5.81
CA SER A 438 -5.24 -29.38 -6.62
C SER A 438 -6.26 -28.81 -7.60
N ARG A 439 -6.47 -29.51 -8.72
CA ARG A 439 -7.48 -29.14 -9.70
C ARG A 439 -8.71 -30.00 -9.55
N LEU A 440 -9.84 -29.37 -9.28
CA LEU A 440 -11.13 -30.02 -9.10
C LEU A 440 -11.63 -30.67 -10.40
N LYS A 441 -12.22 -31.86 -10.30
CA LYS A 441 -12.59 -32.72 -11.43
C LYS A 441 -13.77 -32.16 -12.24
N HIS A 442 -14.79 -31.65 -11.56
CA HIS A 442 -16.05 -31.17 -12.15
C HIS A 442 -16.01 -29.67 -12.38
N SER A 443 -15.65 -28.86 -11.38
CA SER A 443 -15.58 -27.40 -11.54
C SER A 443 -14.36 -26.90 -12.33
N LYS A 444 -13.35 -27.75 -12.54
CA LYS A 444 -12.09 -27.44 -13.26
C LYS A 444 -11.28 -26.27 -12.66
N LYS A 445 -11.56 -25.90 -11.41
CA LYS A 445 -10.86 -24.84 -10.67
C LYS A 445 -9.65 -25.38 -9.93
N ASN A 446 -8.61 -24.56 -9.78
CA ASN A 446 -7.52 -24.84 -8.86
C ASN A 446 -7.90 -24.32 -7.48
N ILE A 447 -7.74 -25.16 -6.48
CA ILE A 447 -7.98 -24.85 -5.07
C ILE A 447 -6.67 -24.93 -4.30
N TYR A 448 -6.59 -24.18 -3.20
CA TYR A 448 -5.41 -24.00 -2.37
C TYR A 448 -5.79 -24.37 -0.94
N THR A 449 -5.71 -25.67 -0.66
CA THR A 449 -6.03 -26.27 0.64
C THR A 449 -4.76 -26.86 1.26
N GLY A 450 -4.89 -27.53 2.39
CA GLY A 450 -3.74 -28.11 3.09
C GLY A 450 -3.17 -27.15 4.12
N HIS A 451 -4.00 -26.26 4.67
CA HIS A 451 -3.60 -25.35 5.74
C HIS A 451 -3.11 -26.09 7.00
N ARG A 452 -3.44 -27.38 7.14
CA ARG A 452 -2.93 -28.25 8.21
C ARG A 452 -1.41 -28.32 8.28
N ARG A 453 -0.69 -28.18 7.17
CA ARG A 453 0.78 -28.15 7.17
C ARG A 453 1.37 -26.97 7.94
N PHE A 454 0.58 -25.92 8.20
CA PHE A 454 0.96 -24.75 8.99
C PHE A 454 0.70 -24.89 10.49
N LEU A 455 0.02 -25.96 10.93
CA LEU A 455 -0.25 -26.20 12.36
C LEU A 455 1.01 -26.64 13.10
N SER A 456 1.00 -26.62 14.44
CA SER A 456 2.08 -27.27 15.21
C SER A 456 2.18 -28.77 14.88
N ARG A 457 3.39 -29.34 15.01
CA ARG A 457 3.70 -30.74 14.62
C ARG A 457 2.75 -31.77 15.25
N TYR A 458 2.31 -31.50 16.48
CA TYR A 458 1.46 -32.40 17.27
C TYR A 458 -0.03 -32.01 17.27
N HIS A 459 -0.43 -31.00 16.50
CA HIS A 459 -1.83 -30.58 16.48
C HIS A 459 -2.74 -31.73 15.99
N PRO A 460 -3.84 -32.06 16.70
CA PRO A 460 -4.68 -33.22 16.37
C PRO A 460 -5.22 -33.24 14.95
N TYR A 461 -5.51 -32.07 14.37
CA TYR A 461 -6.06 -31.96 13.00
C TYR A 461 -5.15 -32.55 11.93
N ARG A 462 -3.82 -32.59 12.14
CA ARG A 462 -2.87 -33.22 11.22
C ARG A 462 -3.13 -34.71 11.01
N ARG A 463 -3.76 -35.38 12.00
CA ARG A 463 -4.11 -36.82 11.95
C ARG A 463 -5.53 -37.11 11.47
N GLN A 464 -6.39 -36.09 11.37
CA GLN A 464 -7.81 -36.26 11.05
C GLN A 464 -8.01 -36.46 9.54
N LYS A 465 -8.29 -37.69 9.11
CA LYS A 465 -8.53 -38.00 7.69
C LYS A 465 -9.93 -37.57 7.22
N LYS A 466 -10.97 -38.10 7.87
CA LYS A 466 -12.39 -37.93 7.48
C LYS A 466 -12.89 -36.49 7.47
N ALA A 467 -12.34 -35.62 8.33
CA ALA A 467 -12.76 -34.22 8.41
C ALA A 467 -12.14 -33.32 7.34
N PHE A 468 -11.21 -33.84 6.53
CA PHE A 468 -10.46 -33.08 5.53
C PHE A 468 -10.41 -33.88 4.22
N ASN A 469 -9.25 -33.95 3.55
CA ASN A 469 -9.06 -34.58 2.24
C ASN A 469 -8.84 -36.11 2.29
N GLY A 470 -9.25 -36.80 3.36
CA GLY A 470 -9.04 -38.24 3.50
C GLY A 470 -7.61 -38.67 3.91
N GLU A 471 -6.66 -37.73 3.99
CA GLU A 471 -5.24 -38.01 4.27
C GLU A 471 -4.78 -37.39 5.60
N GLN A 472 -3.62 -37.84 6.08
CA GLN A 472 -2.89 -37.18 7.17
C GLN A 472 -1.89 -36.19 6.59
N ASP A 473 -1.63 -35.07 7.26
CA ASP A 473 -0.70 -34.04 6.78
C ASP A 473 0.39 -33.72 7.81
N PHE A 474 1.56 -34.34 7.62
CA PHE A 474 2.76 -34.13 8.44
C PHE A 474 3.80 -33.24 7.76
N ARG A 475 3.48 -32.64 6.60
CA ARG A 475 4.39 -31.73 5.91
C ARG A 475 4.65 -30.49 6.76
N VAL A 476 5.83 -29.93 6.62
CA VAL A 476 6.21 -28.65 7.25
C VAL A 476 5.69 -27.47 6.43
N PRO A 477 5.51 -26.27 7.04
CA PRO A 477 5.19 -25.06 6.29
C PRO A 477 6.26 -24.80 5.21
N PRO A 478 5.89 -24.32 4.00
CA PRO A 478 6.86 -23.88 3.00
C PRO A 478 7.72 -22.74 3.56
N VAL A 479 9.02 -22.76 3.24
CA VAL A 479 9.93 -21.65 3.54
C VAL A 479 9.89 -20.66 2.37
N PRO A 480 9.49 -19.40 2.58
CA PRO A 480 9.52 -18.40 1.52
C PRO A 480 10.94 -18.16 1.01
N LEU A 481 11.11 -18.10 -0.31
CA LEU A 481 12.40 -17.84 -0.93
C LEU A 481 12.91 -16.43 -0.63
N THR A 482 14.21 -16.34 -0.31
CA THR A 482 14.96 -15.08 -0.26
C THR A 482 15.05 -14.43 -1.64
N GLY A 483 15.41 -13.15 -1.71
CA GLY A 483 15.52 -12.48 -3.02
C GLY A 483 16.69 -12.95 -3.84
N GLU A 484 17.78 -13.36 -3.20
CA GLU A 484 18.92 -13.97 -3.86
C GLU A 484 18.56 -15.35 -4.46
N GLU A 485 17.79 -16.16 -3.74
CA GLU A 485 17.27 -17.43 -4.28
C GLU A 485 16.34 -17.22 -5.46
N VAL A 486 15.45 -16.21 -5.38
CA VAL A 486 14.59 -15.86 -6.51
C VAL A 486 15.43 -15.38 -7.69
N LEU A 487 16.42 -14.51 -7.47
CA LEU A 487 17.32 -14.02 -8.51
C LEU A 487 18.02 -15.17 -9.23
N ARG A 488 18.63 -16.11 -8.48
CA ARG A 488 19.27 -17.31 -9.05
C ARG A 488 18.33 -18.15 -9.89
N LYS A 489 17.05 -18.28 -9.48
CA LYS A 489 16.04 -19.02 -10.25
C LYS A 489 15.61 -18.32 -11.54
N VAL A 490 15.61 -16.98 -11.57
CA VAL A 490 15.13 -16.22 -12.74
C VAL A 490 16.24 -15.75 -13.68
N GLU A 491 17.51 -15.85 -13.29
CA GLU A 491 18.65 -15.33 -14.06
C GLU A 491 18.82 -15.98 -15.44
N GLY A 492 18.48 -17.28 -15.56
CA GLY A 492 18.49 -18.00 -16.84
C GLY A 492 17.25 -17.79 -17.72
N ILE A 493 16.27 -16.97 -17.30
CA ILE A 493 15.04 -16.77 -18.06
C ILE A 493 15.26 -15.68 -19.12
N GLU A 494 15.49 -16.10 -20.36
CA GLU A 494 15.48 -15.20 -21.51
C GLU A 494 14.08 -14.62 -21.74
N THR A 495 13.95 -13.30 -21.54
CA THR A 495 12.69 -12.60 -21.71
C THR A 495 12.72 -11.79 -23.00
N ILE A 496 11.92 -12.23 -23.99
CA ILE A 496 11.70 -11.47 -25.22
C ILE A 496 10.41 -10.66 -25.05
N TRP A 497 10.53 -9.34 -25.08
CA TRP A 497 9.40 -8.44 -24.90
C TRP A 497 8.50 -8.37 -26.13
N GLY A 498 7.22 -8.13 -25.86
CA GLY A 498 6.24 -7.70 -26.84
C GLY A 498 5.19 -8.74 -27.22
N LYS A 499 4.00 -8.24 -27.54
CA LYS A 499 2.75 -9.01 -27.69
C LYS A 499 2.76 -10.08 -28.78
N ASN A 500 3.62 -9.95 -29.79
CA ASN A 500 3.72 -10.89 -30.91
C ASN A 500 4.84 -11.92 -30.72
N ASN A 501 5.66 -11.76 -29.69
CA ASN A 501 6.77 -12.65 -29.39
C ASN A 501 6.30 -13.70 -28.38
N LYS A 502 6.07 -14.93 -28.84
CA LYS A 502 5.83 -16.05 -27.93
C LYS A 502 7.17 -16.44 -27.31
N THR A 503 7.31 -16.26 -26.00
CA THR A 503 8.42 -16.87 -25.25
C THR A 503 8.33 -18.38 -25.46
N LYS A 504 9.29 -18.97 -26.18
CA LYS A 504 9.39 -20.43 -26.29
C LYS A 504 9.96 -20.92 -24.96
N SER A 505 9.10 -21.28 -24.01
CA SER A 505 9.55 -22.03 -22.85
C SER A 505 10.12 -23.37 -23.34
N SER A 506 11.43 -23.55 -23.22
CA SER A 506 12.08 -24.85 -23.43
C SER A 506 11.38 -25.90 -22.55
N PRO A 507 10.89 -27.03 -23.11
CA PRO A 507 10.24 -28.08 -22.32
C PRO A 507 11.12 -28.70 -21.24
N ASN A 508 12.44 -28.49 -21.30
CA ASN A 508 13.44 -29.16 -20.45
C ASN A 508 14.01 -28.30 -19.31
N ASP A 509 13.61 -27.03 -19.17
CA ASP A 509 14.13 -26.19 -18.09
C ASP A 509 13.33 -26.35 -16.79
N ILE A 510 13.84 -27.19 -15.91
CA ILE A 510 13.29 -27.51 -14.57
C ILE A 510 13.10 -26.22 -13.73
N CYS A 511 13.83 -25.14 -14.02
CA CYS A 511 13.86 -23.88 -13.28
C CYS A 511 12.67 -22.92 -13.53
N THR A 512 11.77 -23.18 -14.49
CA THR A 512 10.84 -22.17 -15.04
C THR A 512 9.36 -22.28 -14.61
N LYS A 513 8.98 -23.22 -13.75
CA LYS A 513 7.53 -23.50 -13.50
C LYS A 513 6.78 -22.37 -12.77
N CYS A 514 7.46 -21.60 -11.93
CA CYS A 514 6.83 -20.54 -11.13
C CYS A 514 7.07 -19.13 -11.66
N TRP A 515 8.04 -18.91 -12.55
CA TRP A 515 8.41 -17.59 -13.06
C TRP A 515 8.40 -17.54 -14.58
N LYS A 516 7.95 -16.40 -15.11
CA LYS A 516 7.83 -16.15 -16.56
C LYS A 516 8.87 -15.18 -17.11
N LYS A 517 9.56 -14.46 -16.23
CA LYS A 517 10.57 -13.45 -16.55
C LYS A 517 11.43 -13.14 -15.33
N LYS A 518 12.60 -12.54 -15.56
CA LYS A 518 13.34 -11.78 -14.56
C LYS A 518 12.72 -10.39 -14.47
N SER A 519 12.29 -10.00 -13.27
CA SER A 519 11.71 -8.68 -13.03
C SER A 519 12.77 -7.58 -13.15
N ILE A 520 12.44 -6.48 -13.82
CA ILE A 520 13.32 -5.30 -13.96
C ILE A 520 13.77 -4.71 -12.61
N PHE A 521 13.03 -4.92 -11.53
CA PHE A 521 13.45 -4.46 -10.20
C PHE A 521 14.74 -5.11 -9.71
N PHE A 522 15.16 -6.26 -10.27
CA PHE A 522 16.47 -6.84 -9.97
C PHE A 522 17.66 -6.05 -10.57
N GLU A 523 17.40 -5.02 -11.37
CA GLU A 523 18.43 -4.03 -11.74
C GLU A 523 18.76 -3.07 -10.58
N LEU A 524 17.89 -2.97 -9.57
CA LEU A 524 18.19 -2.28 -8.32
C LEU A 524 19.00 -3.23 -7.44
N GLU A 525 20.27 -2.91 -7.20
CA GLU A 525 21.23 -3.77 -6.50
C GLU A 525 20.69 -4.33 -5.16
N TYR A 526 20.00 -3.47 -4.40
CA TYR A 526 19.46 -3.81 -3.08
C TYR A 526 18.23 -4.73 -3.12
N TRP A 527 17.54 -4.87 -4.26
CA TRP A 527 16.25 -5.55 -4.36
C TRP A 527 16.28 -7.01 -3.94
N LYS A 528 17.40 -7.70 -4.22
CA LYS A 528 17.61 -9.12 -3.86
C LYS A 528 17.73 -9.35 -2.35
N TYR A 529 18.02 -8.32 -1.57
CA TYR A 529 18.15 -8.43 -0.11
C TYR A 529 16.83 -8.19 0.63
N LEU A 530 15.83 -7.59 -0.01
CA LEU A 530 14.56 -7.22 0.63
C LEU A 530 13.75 -8.47 1.07
N LEU A 531 13.22 -8.43 2.29
CA LEU A 531 12.45 -9.52 2.91
C LEU A 531 11.10 -9.75 2.23
N VAL A 532 10.51 -8.66 1.71
CA VAL A 532 9.26 -8.63 0.95
C VAL A 532 9.46 -7.65 -0.20
N ARG A 533 9.33 -8.12 -1.43
CA ARG A 533 9.50 -7.33 -2.66
C ARG A 533 8.17 -6.86 -3.24
N HIS A 534 7.15 -7.71 -3.11
CA HIS A 534 5.81 -7.49 -3.61
C HIS A 534 4.84 -7.92 -2.50
N ASN A 535 3.85 -7.10 -2.17
CA ASN A 535 2.90 -7.38 -1.08
C ASN A 535 1.66 -8.12 -1.58
N VAL A 536 1.09 -8.96 -0.73
CA VAL A 536 -0.25 -9.51 -0.90
C VAL A 536 -1.28 -8.43 -0.58
N ASP A 537 -2.24 -8.26 -1.48
CA ASP A 537 -3.31 -7.28 -1.34
C ASP A 537 -4.31 -7.69 -0.26
N ALA A 538 -4.09 -7.21 0.97
CA ALA A 538 -4.98 -7.50 2.09
C ALA A 538 -6.41 -6.97 1.89
N MET A 539 -6.58 -5.82 1.21
CA MET A 539 -7.88 -5.21 0.99
C MET A 539 -8.72 -6.06 0.04
N HIS A 540 -8.16 -6.41 -1.13
CA HIS A 540 -8.86 -7.27 -2.08
C HIS A 540 -9.04 -8.69 -1.54
N THR A 541 -8.07 -9.21 -0.78
CA THR A 541 -8.21 -10.52 -0.12
C THR A 541 -9.39 -10.53 0.86
N GLU A 542 -9.51 -9.51 1.74
CA GLU A 542 -10.62 -9.35 2.68
C GLU A 542 -11.97 -9.26 1.94
N LYS A 543 -12.04 -8.41 0.91
CA LYS A 543 -13.22 -8.26 0.06
C LYS A 543 -13.63 -9.57 -0.60
N ASN A 544 -12.69 -10.25 -1.26
CA ASN A 544 -12.95 -11.50 -1.97
C ASN A 544 -13.41 -12.60 -1.01
N PHE A 545 -12.83 -12.64 0.20
CA PHE A 545 -13.24 -13.56 1.25
C PHE A 545 -14.69 -13.32 1.68
N LEU A 546 -15.06 -12.07 1.98
CA LEU A 546 -16.43 -11.73 2.36
C LEU A 546 -17.41 -12.02 1.21
N GLU A 547 -17.08 -11.65 -0.02
CA GLU A 547 -17.96 -11.88 -1.17
C GLU A 547 -18.19 -13.37 -1.41
N ALA A 548 -17.15 -14.21 -1.27
CA ALA A 548 -17.27 -15.66 -1.33
C ALA A 548 -18.16 -16.20 -0.20
N LEU A 549 -18.00 -15.67 1.01
CA LEU A 549 -18.78 -16.06 2.18
C LEU A 549 -20.25 -15.68 2.03
N LEU A 550 -20.57 -14.41 1.79
CA LEU A 550 -21.94 -13.94 1.59
C LEU A 550 -22.60 -14.61 0.38
N GLY A 551 -21.86 -14.78 -0.72
CA GLY A 551 -22.33 -15.49 -1.91
C GLY A 551 -22.77 -16.92 -1.59
N THR A 552 -22.01 -17.60 -0.73
CA THR A 552 -22.29 -18.99 -0.30
C THR A 552 -23.43 -19.05 0.71
N LEU A 553 -23.39 -18.26 1.77
CA LEU A 553 -24.41 -18.25 2.85
C LEU A 553 -25.81 -17.87 2.32
N LEU A 554 -25.88 -16.83 1.47
CA LEU A 554 -27.14 -16.33 0.91
C LEU A 554 -27.54 -17.05 -0.38
N ASN A 555 -26.72 -18.00 -0.86
CA ASN A 555 -26.90 -18.73 -2.12
C ASN A 555 -27.17 -17.78 -3.31
N ILE A 556 -26.28 -16.82 -3.53
CA ILE A 556 -26.42 -15.81 -4.58
C ILE A 556 -26.00 -16.42 -5.92
N PRO A 557 -26.89 -16.46 -6.94
CA PRO A 557 -26.55 -17.01 -8.26
C PRO A 557 -25.30 -16.35 -8.86
N GLY A 558 -24.39 -17.18 -9.39
CA GLY A 558 -23.12 -16.74 -9.98
C GLY A 558 -22.02 -16.35 -8.97
N LYS A 559 -22.36 -16.15 -7.69
CA LYS A 559 -21.39 -15.81 -6.62
C LYS A 559 -21.19 -16.93 -5.60
N THR A 560 -22.19 -17.79 -5.41
CA THR A 560 -22.10 -18.93 -4.50
C THR A 560 -20.92 -19.83 -4.87
N LYS A 561 -20.13 -20.22 -3.86
CA LYS A 561 -19.10 -21.27 -4.02
C LYS A 561 -19.71 -22.67 -3.92
N ASP A 562 -20.99 -22.76 -3.60
CA ASP A 562 -21.75 -23.99 -3.44
C ASP A 562 -22.76 -24.20 -4.57
N GLY A 563 -22.36 -24.95 -5.59
CA GLY A 563 -23.22 -25.31 -6.72
C GLY A 563 -23.07 -26.79 -7.10
N ILE A 564 -23.77 -27.23 -8.14
CA ILE A 564 -23.79 -28.65 -8.58
C ILE A 564 -22.37 -29.20 -8.74
N ASN A 565 -21.51 -28.51 -9.49
CA ASN A 565 -20.12 -28.94 -9.69
C ASN A 565 -19.32 -28.98 -8.39
N ALA A 566 -19.56 -28.03 -7.45
CA ALA A 566 -18.86 -28.02 -6.17
C ALA A 566 -19.26 -29.21 -5.28
N ARG A 567 -20.53 -29.63 -5.32
CA ARG A 567 -21.03 -30.82 -4.61
C ARG A 567 -20.52 -32.12 -5.23
N LEU A 568 -20.49 -32.22 -6.56
CA LEU A 568 -19.86 -33.36 -7.25
C LEU A 568 -18.36 -33.45 -6.94
N ASP A 569 -17.66 -32.32 -6.93
CA ASP A 569 -16.26 -32.25 -6.52
C ASP A 569 -16.06 -32.71 -5.07
N HIS A 570 -16.93 -32.28 -4.16
CA HIS A 570 -16.86 -32.67 -2.75
C HIS A 570 -17.00 -34.19 -2.58
N VAL A 571 -17.97 -34.82 -3.25
CA VAL A 571 -18.14 -36.29 -3.24
C VAL A 571 -16.94 -36.98 -3.88
N ALA A 572 -16.45 -36.49 -5.01
CA ALA A 572 -15.26 -37.04 -5.68
C ALA A 572 -13.98 -36.96 -4.83
N MET A 573 -13.91 -36.04 -3.87
CA MET A 573 -12.83 -35.90 -2.90
C MET A 573 -13.04 -36.72 -1.61
N GLY A 574 -14.06 -37.59 -1.57
CA GLY A 574 -14.37 -38.42 -0.41
C GLY A 574 -15.21 -37.72 0.67
N GLY A 575 -15.89 -36.62 0.32
CA GLY A 575 -16.87 -35.96 1.19
C GLY A 575 -18.18 -36.77 1.35
N PRO A 576 -19.07 -36.38 2.27
CA PRO A 576 -20.31 -37.12 2.56
C PRO A 576 -21.24 -37.24 1.35
N GLU A 577 -21.67 -38.46 1.05
CA GLU A 577 -22.60 -38.76 -0.07
C GLU A 577 -23.98 -38.14 0.13
N GLU A 578 -24.40 -37.91 1.37
CA GLU A 578 -25.65 -37.22 1.73
C GLU A 578 -25.75 -35.79 1.17
N LEU A 579 -24.62 -35.19 0.78
CA LEU A 579 -24.57 -33.85 0.20
C LEU A 579 -24.49 -33.86 -1.34
N ALA A 580 -24.57 -35.05 -1.96
CA ALA A 580 -24.54 -35.21 -3.41
C ALA A 580 -25.77 -34.55 -4.09
N PRO A 581 -25.63 -34.03 -5.32
CA PRO A 581 -26.77 -33.52 -6.08
C PRO A 581 -27.77 -34.63 -6.41
N GLU A 582 -29.04 -34.41 -6.10
CA GLU A 582 -30.14 -35.31 -6.45
C GLU A 582 -30.77 -34.88 -7.78
N ILE A 583 -30.64 -35.71 -8.81
CA ILE A 583 -31.18 -35.41 -10.15
C ILE A 583 -32.68 -35.77 -10.17
N GLY A 584 -33.53 -34.75 -10.00
CA GLY A 584 -34.98 -34.88 -10.19
C GLY A 584 -35.41 -34.64 -11.64
N ALA A 585 -36.64 -35.04 -11.97
CA ALA A 585 -37.19 -34.96 -13.34
C ALA A 585 -37.28 -33.53 -13.93
N LYS A 586 -37.35 -32.49 -13.10
CA LYS A 586 -37.45 -31.07 -13.53
C LYS A 586 -36.29 -30.18 -13.06
N ARG A 587 -35.64 -30.53 -11.95
CA ARG A 587 -34.55 -29.75 -11.36
C ARG A 587 -33.64 -30.65 -10.53
N THR A 588 -32.36 -30.33 -10.51
CA THR A 588 -31.41 -30.91 -9.56
C THR A 588 -31.61 -30.27 -8.19
N TYR A 589 -31.86 -31.10 -7.18
CA TYR A 589 -31.95 -30.68 -5.79
C TYR A 589 -30.57 -30.78 -5.15
N LEU A 590 -30.19 -29.76 -4.35
CA LEU A 590 -28.96 -29.76 -3.57
C LEU A 590 -29.33 -29.86 -2.09
N PRO A 591 -28.99 -30.97 -1.41
CA PRO A 591 -29.22 -31.12 0.01
C PRO A 591 -28.57 -29.97 0.82
N PRO A 592 -29.27 -29.41 1.83
CA PRO A 592 -28.73 -28.33 2.66
C PRO A 592 -27.42 -28.76 3.34
N ALA A 593 -26.37 -27.95 3.18
CA ALA A 593 -25.14 -28.13 3.95
C ALA A 593 -25.19 -27.32 5.25
N CYS A 594 -24.23 -27.54 6.15
CA CYS A 594 -24.15 -26.85 7.43
C CYS A 594 -24.01 -25.31 7.33
N TYR A 595 -23.64 -24.78 6.16
CA TYR A 595 -23.55 -23.36 5.86
C TYR A 595 -24.73 -22.81 5.03
N THR A 596 -25.71 -23.66 4.68
CA THR A 596 -26.88 -23.25 3.90
C THR A 596 -27.92 -22.61 4.81
N LEU A 597 -28.16 -21.31 4.64
CA LEU A 597 -29.22 -20.62 5.39
C LEU A 597 -30.61 -20.95 4.82
N SER A 598 -31.54 -21.28 5.71
CA SER A 598 -32.97 -21.33 5.40
C SER A 598 -33.51 -19.94 5.00
N ARG A 599 -34.67 -19.88 4.35
CA ARG A 599 -35.28 -18.60 3.97
C ARG A 599 -35.53 -17.68 5.18
N GLU A 600 -35.90 -18.27 6.31
CA GLU A 600 -36.13 -17.54 7.56
C GLU A 600 -34.83 -17.00 8.15
N GLU A 601 -33.76 -17.80 8.15
CA GLU A 601 -32.44 -17.35 8.59
C GLU A 601 -31.88 -16.25 7.68
N LYS A 602 -32.03 -16.37 6.36
CA LYS A 602 -31.66 -15.29 5.42
C LYS A 602 -32.40 -13.98 5.73
N ARG A 603 -33.70 -14.08 6.04
CA ARG A 603 -34.51 -12.93 6.45
C ARG A 603 -33.99 -12.32 7.75
N ARG A 604 -33.61 -13.12 8.75
CA ARG A 604 -33.01 -12.62 10.00
C ARG A 604 -31.68 -11.89 9.74
N VAL A 605 -30.79 -12.47 8.93
CA VAL A 605 -29.51 -11.84 8.56
C VAL A 605 -29.75 -10.51 7.84
N CYS A 606 -30.60 -10.49 6.81
CA CYS A 606 -30.89 -9.28 6.04
C CYS A 606 -31.59 -8.21 6.88
N LYS A 607 -32.55 -8.60 7.73
CA LYS A 607 -33.25 -7.69 8.64
C LYS A 607 -32.27 -7.05 9.62
N THR A 608 -31.38 -7.85 10.23
CA THR A 608 -30.35 -7.33 11.14
C THR A 608 -29.48 -6.30 10.44
N LEU A 609 -28.99 -6.61 9.23
CA LEU A 609 -28.14 -5.68 8.46
C LEU A 609 -28.88 -4.42 7.99
N SER A 610 -30.19 -4.50 7.74
CA SER A 610 -30.98 -3.35 7.25
C SER A 610 -31.42 -2.41 8.36
N GLU A 611 -31.61 -2.94 9.58
CA GLU A 611 -32.04 -2.17 10.76
C GLU A 611 -30.85 -1.65 11.60
N LEU A 612 -29.65 -2.20 11.41
CA LEU A 612 -28.45 -1.79 12.14
C LEU A 612 -28.07 -0.34 11.83
N LYS A 613 -27.89 0.45 12.90
CA LYS A 613 -27.40 1.83 12.85
C LYS A 613 -25.94 1.88 13.31
N VAL A 614 -25.14 2.69 12.63
CA VAL A 614 -23.74 2.97 12.97
C VAL A 614 -23.57 4.48 13.16
N PRO A 615 -22.50 4.93 13.85
CA PRO A 615 -22.18 6.35 13.95
C PRO A 615 -22.08 7.05 12.60
N GLU A 616 -22.34 8.35 12.57
CA GLU A 616 -22.19 9.15 11.37
C GLU A 616 -20.74 9.11 10.86
N GLY A 617 -20.56 8.98 9.54
CA GLY A 617 -19.25 8.87 8.90
C GLY A 617 -18.56 7.49 9.06
N TYR A 618 -19.16 6.54 9.79
CA TYR A 618 -18.55 5.22 10.03
C TYR A 618 -18.57 4.30 8.80
N SER A 619 -19.72 4.16 8.15
CA SER A 619 -19.86 3.33 6.94
C SER A 619 -20.83 3.97 5.95
N SER A 620 -20.90 3.43 4.73
CA SER A 620 -22.04 3.76 3.86
C SER A 620 -23.35 3.23 4.46
N ASN A 621 -24.47 3.73 3.96
CA ASN A 621 -25.79 3.28 4.39
C ASN A 621 -26.03 1.81 3.98
N ILE A 622 -25.71 0.87 4.88
CA ILE A 622 -25.84 -0.59 4.64
C ILE A 622 -27.28 -0.98 4.33
N ARG A 623 -28.28 -0.31 4.92
CA ARG A 623 -29.70 -0.53 4.61
C ARG A 623 -29.98 -0.40 3.12
N SER A 624 -29.36 0.57 2.44
CA SER A 624 -29.51 0.77 0.98
C SER A 624 -28.90 -0.36 0.14
N ARG A 625 -28.10 -1.23 0.74
CA ARG A 625 -27.43 -2.37 0.10
C ARG A 625 -28.17 -3.68 0.33
N VAL A 626 -29.18 -3.72 1.19
CA VAL A 626 -29.93 -4.94 1.53
C VAL A 626 -31.27 -4.97 0.77
N SER A 627 -31.53 -6.05 0.03
CA SER A 627 -32.85 -6.34 -0.53
C SER A 627 -33.58 -7.33 0.36
N MET A 628 -34.70 -6.89 0.96
CA MET A 628 -35.59 -7.75 1.76
C MET A 628 -36.49 -8.64 0.90
N GLU A 629 -36.70 -8.27 -0.36
CA GLU A 629 -37.45 -9.07 -1.33
C GLU A 629 -36.60 -10.28 -1.77
N ASP A 630 -35.36 -10.03 -2.21
CA ASP A 630 -34.47 -11.07 -2.70
C ASP A 630 -33.67 -11.78 -1.59
N LEU A 631 -33.65 -11.22 -0.39
CA LEU A 631 -32.86 -11.67 0.76
C LEU A 631 -31.35 -11.76 0.44
N LYS A 632 -30.81 -10.73 -0.22
CA LYS A 632 -29.38 -10.60 -0.55
C LYS A 632 -28.89 -9.16 -0.51
N LEU A 633 -27.57 -9.01 -0.59
CA LEU A 633 -26.89 -7.71 -0.64
C LEU A 633 -26.44 -7.36 -2.06
N TYR A 634 -26.52 -6.07 -2.42
CA TYR A 634 -26.18 -5.54 -3.73
C TYR A 634 -25.23 -4.33 -3.64
N GLY A 635 -24.38 -4.20 -4.66
CA GLY A 635 -23.59 -2.99 -4.89
C GLY A 635 -22.65 -2.61 -3.75
N LEU A 636 -22.12 -3.60 -3.02
CA LEU A 636 -21.12 -3.39 -1.97
C LEU A 636 -19.82 -2.86 -2.60
N LYS A 637 -19.29 -1.77 -2.03
CA LYS A 637 -17.94 -1.28 -2.33
C LYS A 637 -16.94 -1.95 -1.40
N SER A 638 -15.64 -1.85 -1.72
CA SER A 638 -14.57 -2.44 -0.91
C SER A 638 -14.65 -2.02 0.56
N HIS A 639 -14.93 -0.74 0.85
CA HIS A 639 -15.11 -0.25 2.23
C HIS A 639 -16.34 -0.83 2.93
N ASP A 640 -17.44 -1.07 2.21
CA ASP A 640 -18.62 -1.73 2.78
C ASP A 640 -18.28 -3.17 3.17
N CYS A 641 -17.51 -3.86 2.33
CA CYS A 641 -17.01 -5.20 2.64
C CYS A 641 -16.09 -5.20 3.87
N HIS A 642 -15.21 -4.22 4.01
CA HIS A 642 -14.36 -4.08 5.20
C HIS A 642 -15.18 -3.97 6.49
N VAL A 643 -16.15 -3.05 6.53
CA VAL A 643 -17.02 -2.85 7.70
C VAL A 643 -17.87 -4.09 7.99
N LEU A 644 -18.43 -4.73 6.96
CA LEU A 644 -19.18 -5.97 7.09
C LEU A 644 -18.30 -7.10 7.65
N MET A 645 -17.11 -7.31 7.08
CA MET A 645 -16.23 -8.41 7.47
C MET A 645 -15.74 -8.27 8.90
N GLN A 646 -15.36 -7.07 9.33
CA GLN A 646 -14.73 -6.89 10.64
C GLN A 646 -15.72 -6.80 11.80
N GLN A 647 -16.92 -6.24 11.57
CA GLN A 647 -17.82 -5.89 12.67
C GLN A 647 -19.26 -6.34 12.48
N LEU A 648 -19.87 -6.08 11.32
CA LEU A 648 -21.32 -6.26 11.19
C LEU A 648 -21.72 -7.72 10.93
N LEU A 649 -20.91 -8.48 10.20
CA LEU A 649 -21.21 -9.88 9.88
C LEU A 649 -21.28 -10.76 11.13
N PRO A 650 -20.34 -10.70 12.10
CA PRO A 650 -20.45 -11.43 13.36
C PRO A 650 -21.78 -11.21 14.10
N VAL A 651 -22.28 -9.97 14.08
CA VAL A 651 -23.57 -9.60 14.67
C VAL A 651 -24.72 -10.19 13.86
N ALA A 652 -24.70 -10.01 12.55
CA ALA A 652 -25.77 -10.44 11.66
C ALA A 652 -25.99 -11.97 11.64
N ILE A 653 -24.94 -12.75 11.89
CA ILE A 653 -25.02 -14.21 11.92
C ILE A 653 -25.25 -14.81 13.30
N ARG A 654 -25.35 -13.99 14.38
CA ARG A 654 -25.35 -14.46 15.77
C ARG A 654 -26.42 -15.51 16.08
N SER A 655 -27.61 -15.36 15.49
CA SER A 655 -28.78 -16.22 15.73
C SER A 655 -29.03 -17.28 14.65
N VAL A 656 -28.10 -17.46 13.71
CA VAL A 656 -28.23 -18.40 12.58
C VAL A 656 -26.99 -19.29 12.49
N LEU A 657 -27.04 -20.32 11.63
CA LEU A 657 -25.99 -21.32 11.44
C LEU A 657 -25.73 -22.21 12.68
N PRO A 658 -25.20 -23.42 12.47
CA PRO A 658 -24.63 -24.22 13.55
C PRO A 658 -23.52 -23.47 14.28
N LYS A 659 -23.39 -23.71 15.60
CA LYS A 659 -22.42 -23.02 16.47
C LYS A 659 -20.99 -23.07 15.93
N GLU A 660 -20.55 -24.23 15.45
CA GLU A 660 -19.17 -24.43 14.99
C GLU A 660 -18.88 -23.68 13.67
N VAL A 661 -19.84 -23.65 12.74
CA VAL A 661 -19.73 -22.89 11.47
C VAL A 661 -19.70 -21.40 11.77
N ARG A 662 -20.61 -20.93 12.63
CA ARG A 662 -20.66 -19.55 13.09
C ARG A 662 -19.34 -19.14 13.76
N TYR A 663 -18.78 -20.00 14.61
CA TYR A 663 -17.50 -19.75 15.26
C TYR A 663 -16.35 -19.61 14.25
N ALA A 664 -16.27 -20.48 13.24
CA ALA A 664 -15.27 -20.37 12.18
C ALA A 664 -15.35 -19.02 11.44
N ILE A 665 -16.57 -18.57 11.12
CA ILE A 665 -16.81 -17.27 10.47
C ILE A 665 -16.42 -16.11 11.38
N ILE A 666 -16.86 -16.12 12.65
CA ILE A 666 -16.56 -15.04 13.59
C ILE A 666 -15.05 -14.91 13.82
N ARG A 667 -14.31 -16.04 13.88
CA ARG A 667 -12.86 -16.00 14.03
C ARG A 667 -12.16 -15.33 12.85
N ILE A 668 -12.58 -15.60 11.62
CA ILE A 668 -11.97 -14.94 10.46
C ILE A 668 -12.30 -13.45 10.44
N CYS A 669 -13.51 -13.05 10.86
CA CYS A 669 -13.87 -11.64 11.06
C CYS A 669 -12.95 -10.95 12.09
N PHE A 670 -12.74 -11.58 13.24
CA PHE A 670 -11.86 -11.05 14.29
C PHE A 670 -10.39 -11.01 13.87
N PHE A 671 -9.94 -11.97 13.07
CA PHE A 671 -8.61 -11.93 12.47
C PHE A 671 -8.43 -10.69 11.59
N PHE A 672 -9.35 -10.42 10.67
CA PHE A 672 -9.28 -9.23 9.82
C PHE A 672 -9.36 -7.93 10.62
N ASN A 673 -10.23 -7.87 11.64
CA ASN A 673 -10.30 -6.74 12.56
C ASN A 673 -8.96 -6.51 13.28
N ALA A 674 -8.32 -7.56 13.77
CA ALA A 674 -7.05 -7.46 14.50
C ALA A 674 -5.87 -7.07 13.60
N ILE A 675 -5.76 -7.67 12.41
CA ILE A 675 -4.63 -7.42 11.51
C ILE A 675 -4.68 -6.02 10.85
N CYS A 676 -5.88 -5.45 10.73
CA CYS A 676 -6.10 -4.10 10.20
C CYS A 676 -5.96 -2.99 11.25
N GLY A 677 -5.51 -3.32 12.47
CA GLY A 677 -5.19 -2.34 13.51
C GLY A 677 -4.17 -1.30 13.04
N LYS A 678 -4.31 -0.05 13.52
CA LYS A 678 -3.32 1.01 13.28
C LYS A 678 -2.03 0.79 14.05
N VAL A 679 -2.15 0.15 15.21
CA VAL A 679 -1.07 -0.18 16.14
C VAL A 679 -1.15 -1.69 16.41
N ILE A 680 -0.04 -2.39 16.22
CA ILE A 680 0.00 -3.86 16.33
C ILE A 680 1.11 -4.26 17.30
N ASP A 681 0.71 -4.97 18.34
CA ASP A 681 1.61 -5.58 19.32
C ASP A 681 2.32 -6.81 18.72
N VAL A 682 3.63 -6.69 18.56
CA VAL A 682 4.49 -7.73 17.95
C VAL A 682 4.38 -9.06 18.71
N SER A 683 4.21 -9.03 20.03
CA SER A 683 4.13 -10.24 20.86
C SER A 683 2.90 -11.09 20.57
N LYS A 684 1.83 -10.48 20.03
CA LYS A 684 0.58 -11.17 19.69
C LYS A 684 0.60 -11.81 18.30
N LEU A 685 1.58 -11.49 17.44
CA LEU A 685 1.60 -11.94 16.05
C LEU A 685 1.72 -13.47 15.92
N ASP A 686 2.51 -14.15 16.75
CA ASP A 686 2.63 -15.62 16.67
C ASP A 686 1.32 -16.32 17.05
N LYS A 687 0.63 -15.79 18.07
CA LYS A 687 -0.71 -16.25 18.44
C LYS A 687 -1.72 -15.97 17.32
N MET A 688 -1.68 -14.78 16.74
CA MET A 688 -2.55 -14.40 15.61
C MET A 688 -2.35 -15.32 14.40
N GLN A 689 -1.10 -15.65 14.04
CA GLN A 689 -0.81 -16.62 12.98
C GLN A 689 -1.35 -18.01 13.32
N SER A 690 -1.13 -18.47 14.55
CA SER A 690 -1.61 -19.78 15.01
C SER A 690 -3.13 -19.88 14.97
N ASP A 691 -3.83 -18.86 15.48
CA ASP A 691 -5.28 -18.75 15.46
C ASP A 691 -5.83 -18.67 14.03
N MET A 692 -5.14 -17.96 13.14
CA MET A 692 -5.52 -17.89 11.74
C MET A 692 -5.42 -19.24 11.04
N VAL A 693 -4.35 -20.00 11.26
CA VAL A 693 -4.17 -21.34 10.68
C VAL A 693 -5.27 -22.29 11.18
N ILE A 694 -5.62 -22.25 12.47
CA ILE A 694 -6.72 -23.06 13.01
C ILE A 694 -8.04 -22.63 12.37
N THR A 695 -8.26 -21.33 12.18
CA THR A 695 -9.47 -20.79 11.54
C THR A 695 -9.59 -21.29 10.10
N LEU A 696 -8.51 -21.28 9.31
CA LEU A 696 -8.49 -21.84 7.96
C LEU A 696 -8.78 -23.34 7.95
N CYS A 697 -8.24 -24.09 8.91
CA CYS A 697 -8.57 -25.52 9.05
C CYS A 697 -10.04 -25.75 9.40
N LEU A 698 -10.67 -24.90 10.23
CA LEU A 698 -12.10 -24.98 10.52
C LEU A 698 -12.93 -24.67 9.27
N LEU A 699 -12.55 -23.64 8.52
CA LEU A 699 -13.21 -23.31 7.25
C LEU A 699 -13.10 -24.48 6.26
N GLU A 700 -11.94 -25.12 6.13
CA GLU A 700 -11.75 -26.29 5.26
C GLU A 700 -12.66 -27.47 5.63
N LYS A 701 -13.00 -27.63 6.92
CA LYS A 701 -13.92 -28.68 7.38
C LYS A 701 -15.37 -28.43 6.98
N TYR A 702 -15.77 -27.16 6.94
CA TYR A 702 -17.19 -26.79 6.79
C TYR A 702 -17.54 -26.34 5.38
N PHE A 703 -16.69 -25.57 4.71
CA PHE A 703 -16.97 -24.96 3.41
C PHE A 703 -16.51 -25.84 2.25
N PRO A 704 -17.15 -25.74 1.07
CA PRO A 704 -16.80 -26.56 -0.07
C PRO A 704 -15.38 -26.23 -0.57
N PRO A 705 -14.64 -27.20 -1.15
CA PRO A 705 -13.26 -26.98 -1.60
C PRO A 705 -13.10 -25.81 -2.59
N SER A 706 -14.12 -25.57 -3.42
CA SER A 706 -14.24 -24.45 -4.36
C SER A 706 -14.17 -23.05 -3.71
N PHE A 707 -14.36 -22.96 -2.39
CA PHE A 707 -14.20 -21.72 -1.61
C PHE A 707 -12.75 -21.26 -1.57
N PHE A 708 -11.80 -22.20 -1.54
CA PHE A 708 -10.37 -21.93 -1.35
C PHE A 708 -9.64 -21.69 -2.67
N ASP A 709 -10.10 -20.71 -3.46
CA ASP A 709 -9.33 -20.23 -4.60
C ASP A 709 -8.20 -19.27 -4.17
N ILE A 710 -7.35 -18.83 -5.09
CA ILE A 710 -6.17 -18.02 -4.74
C ILE A 710 -6.54 -16.65 -4.18
N MET A 711 -7.76 -16.18 -4.40
CA MET A 711 -8.18 -14.83 -4.02
C MET A 711 -8.47 -14.71 -2.52
N VAL A 712 -8.52 -15.83 -1.78
CA VAL A 712 -8.71 -15.88 -0.32
C VAL A 712 -7.41 -16.22 0.43
N LEU A 713 -6.25 -15.96 -0.17
CA LEU A 713 -4.92 -16.25 0.37
C LEU A 713 -4.58 -15.39 1.61
N THR A 714 -4.94 -15.91 2.79
CA THR A 714 -4.84 -15.18 4.06
C THR A 714 -3.72 -15.67 4.97
N VAL A 715 -3.22 -16.89 4.76
CA VAL A 715 -2.22 -17.56 5.63
C VAL A 715 -0.90 -16.81 5.75
N HIS A 716 -0.58 -15.94 4.77
CA HIS A 716 0.67 -15.17 4.74
C HIS A 716 0.53 -13.72 5.25
N LEU A 717 -0.67 -13.24 5.56
CA LEU A 717 -0.88 -11.83 5.91
C LEU A 717 -0.17 -11.43 7.22
N VAL A 718 -0.15 -12.30 8.24
CA VAL A 718 0.55 -12.02 9.50
C VAL A 718 2.06 -11.94 9.29
N ARG A 719 2.62 -12.78 8.40
CA ARG A 719 4.04 -12.68 8.01
C ARG A 719 4.33 -11.30 7.42
N GLU A 720 3.50 -10.81 6.51
CA GLU A 720 3.72 -9.50 5.93
C GLU A 720 3.54 -8.35 6.93
N VAL A 721 2.58 -8.43 7.84
CA VAL A 721 2.45 -7.45 8.92
C VAL A 721 3.71 -7.43 9.79
N ARG A 722 4.22 -8.61 10.15
CA ARG A 722 5.47 -8.73 10.91
C ARG A 722 6.63 -8.08 10.19
N LEU A 723 6.73 -8.23 8.88
CA LEU A 723 7.90 -7.82 8.10
C LEU A 723 7.81 -6.38 7.58
N CYS A 724 6.62 -5.88 7.29
CA CYS A 724 6.39 -4.61 6.61
C CYS A 724 5.65 -3.56 7.47
N GLY A 725 5.15 -3.95 8.64
CA GLY A 725 4.34 -3.09 9.51
C GLY A 725 2.83 -3.10 9.18
N PRO A 726 2.07 -2.13 9.71
CA PRO A 726 0.60 -2.13 9.63
C PRO A 726 0.05 -2.16 8.21
N VAL A 727 -1.08 -2.86 8.03
CA VAL A 727 -1.67 -3.10 6.71
C VAL A 727 -2.14 -1.81 6.03
N HIS A 728 -2.56 -0.80 6.78
CA HIS A 728 -3.13 0.43 6.21
C HIS A 728 -2.14 1.26 5.37
N PHE A 729 -0.82 1.09 5.57
CA PHE A 729 0.24 1.64 4.71
C PHE A 729 0.52 0.81 3.46
N ARG A 730 -0.29 -0.22 3.22
CA ARG A 730 -0.16 -1.17 2.11
C ARG A 730 -1.52 -1.50 1.51
N TRP A 731 -2.54 -0.69 1.80
CA TRP A 731 -3.88 -0.82 1.23
C TRP A 731 -3.95 -0.27 -0.19
N MET A 732 -4.79 -0.87 -1.01
CA MET A 732 -5.15 -0.33 -2.32
C MET A 732 -6.14 0.86 -2.24
N TYR A 733 -6.80 1.09 -1.10
CA TYR A 733 -7.78 2.19 -0.96
C TYR A 733 -7.25 3.58 -1.35
N PRO A 734 -6.05 4.03 -0.94
CA PRO A 734 -5.54 5.34 -1.34
C PRO A 734 -5.27 5.39 -2.85
N PHE A 735 -4.72 4.31 -3.42
CA PHE A 735 -4.42 4.20 -4.84
C PHE A 735 -5.69 4.21 -5.70
N GLU A 736 -6.72 3.43 -5.35
CA GLU A 736 -8.01 3.44 -6.05
C GLU A 736 -8.69 4.82 -6.00
N ARG A 737 -8.57 5.53 -4.86
CA ARG A 737 -9.07 6.91 -4.73
C ARG A 737 -8.30 7.89 -5.59
N PHE A 738 -6.97 7.79 -5.61
CA PHE A 738 -6.12 8.60 -6.48
C PHE A 738 -6.43 8.34 -7.95
N MET A 739 -6.58 7.09 -8.35
CA MET A 739 -7.00 6.71 -9.70
C MET A 739 -8.38 7.23 -10.09
N LYS A 740 -9.33 7.29 -9.13
CA LYS A 740 -10.63 7.91 -9.35
C LYS A 740 -10.50 9.42 -9.65
N VAL A 741 -9.56 10.10 -8.99
CA VAL A 741 -9.22 11.50 -9.28
C VAL A 741 -8.67 11.62 -10.70
N LEU A 742 -7.69 10.79 -11.08
CA LEU A 742 -7.12 10.80 -12.44
C LEU A 742 -8.20 10.59 -13.51
N LYS A 743 -9.16 9.67 -13.29
CA LYS A 743 -10.32 9.50 -14.19
C LYS A 743 -11.14 10.79 -14.33
N GLY A 744 -11.26 11.58 -13.27
CA GLY A 744 -11.92 12.88 -13.27
C GLY A 744 -11.25 13.95 -14.15
N TYR A 745 -9.96 13.78 -14.45
CA TYR A 745 -9.20 14.68 -15.34
C TYR A 745 -9.52 14.45 -16.82
N VAL A 746 -10.08 13.30 -17.19
CA VAL A 746 -10.40 12.98 -18.58
C VAL A 746 -11.56 13.84 -19.06
N ARG A 747 -11.25 14.92 -19.79
CA ARG A 747 -12.24 15.81 -20.42
C ARG A 747 -12.39 15.56 -21.92
N ASN A 748 -11.31 15.18 -22.60
CA ASN A 748 -11.32 14.74 -24.00
C ASN A 748 -11.09 13.22 -24.09
N ARG A 749 -12.14 12.51 -24.51
CA ARG A 749 -12.14 11.06 -24.67
C ARG A 749 -11.24 10.54 -25.80
N ASN A 750 -10.84 11.40 -26.74
CA ASN A 750 -9.93 11.00 -27.83
C ASN A 750 -8.46 10.99 -27.39
N SER A 751 -8.14 11.57 -26.24
CA SER A 751 -6.77 11.65 -25.71
C SER A 751 -6.79 11.62 -24.18
N PRO A 752 -7.24 10.49 -23.57
CA PRO A 752 -7.47 10.44 -22.14
C PRO A 752 -6.18 10.61 -21.33
N GLU A 753 -5.08 9.97 -21.73
CA GLU A 753 -3.79 10.10 -21.04
C GLU A 753 -3.23 11.51 -21.10
N GLY A 754 -3.34 12.17 -22.26
CA GLY A 754 -2.96 13.58 -22.39
C GLY A 754 -3.76 14.48 -21.44
N CYS A 755 -5.06 14.25 -21.28
CA CYS A 755 -5.87 15.00 -20.32
C CYS A 755 -5.41 14.80 -18.88
N ILE A 756 -5.07 13.56 -18.52
CA ILE A 756 -4.58 13.22 -17.18
C ILE A 756 -3.24 13.92 -16.92
N ALA A 757 -2.30 13.81 -17.85
CA ALA A 757 -0.96 14.40 -17.70
C ALA A 757 -1.01 15.93 -17.54
N GLU A 758 -1.73 16.62 -18.42
CA GLU A 758 -1.87 18.09 -18.35
C GLU A 758 -2.55 18.54 -17.05
N SER A 759 -3.60 17.83 -16.62
CA SER A 759 -4.30 18.20 -15.39
C SER A 759 -3.46 17.91 -14.13
N TYR A 760 -2.67 16.83 -14.17
CA TYR A 760 -1.81 16.44 -13.05
C TYR A 760 -0.67 17.43 -12.83
N ILE A 761 0.02 17.90 -13.89
CA ILE A 761 1.07 18.93 -13.75
C ILE A 761 0.51 20.24 -13.18
N VAL A 762 -0.66 20.65 -13.65
CA VAL A 762 -1.31 21.86 -13.13
C VAL A 762 -1.64 21.69 -11.63
N GLU A 763 -2.13 20.51 -11.23
CA GLU A 763 -2.36 20.22 -9.82
C GLU A 763 -1.07 20.27 -8.98
N GLU A 764 0.00 19.64 -9.44
CA GLU A 764 1.31 19.67 -8.76
C GLU A 764 1.82 21.11 -8.60
N ALA A 765 1.68 21.94 -9.65
CA ALA A 765 2.06 23.35 -9.61
C ALA A 765 1.27 24.12 -8.54
N VAL A 766 -0.05 23.93 -8.51
CA VAL A 766 -0.93 24.59 -7.53
C VAL A 766 -0.62 24.12 -6.12
N GLU A 767 -0.43 22.81 -5.92
CA GLU A 767 -0.05 22.24 -4.62
C GLU A 767 1.25 22.83 -4.09
N PHE A 768 2.28 22.96 -4.94
CA PHE A 768 3.52 23.63 -4.58
C PHE A 768 3.27 25.09 -4.14
N CYS A 769 2.50 25.85 -4.92
CA CYS A 769 2.24 27.25 -4.61
C CYS A 769 1.46 27.44 -3.29
N THR A 770 0.59 26.48 -2.93
CA THR A 770 -0.20 26.55 -1.69
C THR A 770 0.63 26.48 -0.42
N GLU A 771 1.90 26.03 -0.50
CA GLU A 771 2.79 25.98 0.67
C GLU A 771 3.39 27.36 1.03
N TYR A 772 3.35 28.32 0.10
CA TYR A 772 3.93 29.66 0.29
C TYR A 772 2.87 30.75 0.41
N LEU A 773 1.69 30.55 -0.19
CA LEU A 773 0.62 31.55 -0.21
C LEU A 773 -0.35 31.37 0.96
N SER A 774 -0.50 32.42 1.78
CA SER A 774 -1.39 32.39 2.93
C SER A 774 -2.88 32.33 2.55
N GLY A 775 -3.67 31.59 3.33
CA GLY A 775 -5.12 31.44 3.12
C GLY A 775 -5.53 30.48 1.98
N LEU A 776 -4.63 29.59 1.56
CA LEU A 776 -4.94 28.48 0.67
C LEU A 776 -4.87 27.14 1.42
N ASP A 777 -5.85 26.28 1.18
CA ASP A 777 -5.85 24.92 1.70
C ASP A 777 -5.10 23.99 0.73
N ALA A 778 -4.19 23.16 1.26
CA ALA A 778 -3.46 22.17 0.47
C ALA A 778 -4.43 21.15 -0.14
N ILE A 779 -4.33 20.94 -1.45
CA ILE A 779 -5.18 19.99 -2.16
C ILE A 779 -4.84 18.57 -1.70
N GLY A 780 -5.87 17.75 -1.45
CA GLY A 780 -5.67 16.35 -1.12
C GLY A 780 -5.26 16.04 0.33
N ILE A 781 -5.05 17.07 1.16
CA ILE A 781 -5.02 16.96 2.62
C ILE A 781 -6.39 17.42 3.13
N PRO A 782 -7.14 16.58 3.86
CA PRO A 782 -8.41 17.03 4.45
C PRO A 782 -8.16 18.23 5.37
N THR A 783 -8.80 19.36 5.09
CA THR A 783 -8.76 20.51 5.99
C THR A 783 -9.39 20.09 7.32
N THR A 784 -8.66 20.23 8.42
CA THR A 784 -9.26 20.25 9.77
C THR A 784 -10.04 21.56 9.93
N ARG A 785 -11.06 21.79 9.10
CA ARG A 785 -12.03 22.86 9.36
C ARG A 785 -12.85 22.40 10.55
N ASN A 786 -12.53 22.95 11.72
CA ASN A 786 -13.43 23.23 12.82
C ASN A 786 -14.63 22.28 12.92
N MET A 787 -14.46 21.17 13.66
CA MET A 787 -15.56 20.53 14.40
C MET A 787 -16.00 21.44 15.57
N THR A 788 -16.22 22.72 15.29
CA THR A 788 -16.68 23.73 16.26
C THR A 788 -17.73 24.66 15.64
N VAL A 789 -18.43 24.22 14.60
CA VAL A 789 -19.69 24.84 14.22
C VAL A 789 -20.81 23.96 14.78
N ASP A 790 -21.52 24.55 15.73
CA ASP A 790 -22.51 24.01 16.65
C ASP A 790 -21.96 23.26 17.86
N ASN A 791 -22.32 23.78 19.05
CA ASN A 791 -22.12 23.22 20.39
C ASN A 791 -22.84 21.86 20.59
N ARG A 792 -22.54 20.89 19.72
CA ARG A 792 -22.78 19.48 19.96
C ARG A 792 -21.44 18.82 19.79
N GLU A 793 -20.89 18.32 20.89
CA GLU A 793 -19.80 17.36 20.86
C GLU A 793 -20.22 16.22 19.92
N ILE A 794 -19.79 16.28 18.67
CA ILE A 794 -19.87 15.14 17.78
C ILE A 794 -18.83 14.18 18.35
N GLU A 795 -19.35 13.17 19.04
CA GLU A 795 -18.59 12.08 19.65
C GLU A 795 -17.47 11.66 18.69
N ARG A 796 -16.25 11.77 19.21
CA ARG A 796 -15.02 11.31 18.55
C ARG A 796 -15.26 9.92 17.94
N PRO A 797 -14.62 9.57 16.82
CA PRO A 797 -14.69 8.21 16.27
C PRO A 797 -14.00 7.22 17.21
N LEU A 798 -14.69 6.72 18.25
CA LEU A 798 -14.22 5.83 19.34
C LEU A 798 -12.75 5.35 19.17
N PRO A 799 -11.74 6.19 19.41
CA PRO A 799 -10.34 5.81 19.26
C PRO A 799 -9.76 5.75 20.67
N GLY A 800 -9.93 4.61 21.33
CA GLY A 800 -9.49 4.43 22.70
C GLY A 800 -10.29 3.37 23.44
N GLY A 801 -10.45 2.18 22.86
CA GLY A 801 -10.96 1.06 23.64
C GLY A 801 -9.88 0.61 24.62
N HIS A 802 -10.07 0.85 25.92
CA HIS A 802 -9.34 0.10 26.93
C HIS A 802 -9.80 -1.36 26.87
N VAL A 803 -8.88 -2.27 26.56
CA VAL A 803 -9.14 -3.72 26.68
C VAL A 803 -9.15 -4.05 28.17
N VAL A 804 -10.33 -4.03 28.77
CA VAL A 804 -10.53 -4.54 30.13
C VAL A 804 -10.72 -6.04 30.03
N THR A 805 -9.88 -6.80 30.74
CA THR A 805 -10.11 -8.24 30.91
C THR A 805 -11.18 -8.39 31.98
N ILE A 806 -12.43 -8.54 31.55
CA ILE A 806 -13.56 -8.81 32.45
C ILE A 806 -13.43 -10.23 32.99
N ASP A 807 -13.68 -10.39 34.29
CA ASP A 807 -13.73 -11.70 34.90
C ASP A 807 -14.89 -12.55 34.33
N ARG A 808 -14.84 -13.85 34.63
CA ARG A 808 -15.78 -14.83 34.08
C ARG A 808 -17.22 -14.56 34.51
N GLU A 809 -17.41 -13.91 35.65
CA GLU A 809 -18.71 -13.63 36.27
C GLU A 809 -19.36 -12.41 35.59
N ALA A 810 -18.60 -11.33 35.41
CA ALA A 810 -19.00 -10.15 34.65
C ALA A 810 -19.27 -10.49 33.17
N TRP A 811 -18.49 -11.40 32.57
CA TRP A 811 -18.74 -11.89 31.22
C TRP A 811 -20.04 -12.68 31.11
N GLN A 812 -20.36 -13.52 32.11
CA GLN A 812 -21.61 -14.27 32.17
C GLN A 812 -22.81 -13.35 32.41
N GLN A 813 -22.68 -12.34 33.27
CA GLN A 813 -23.72 -11.33 33.51
C GLN A 813 -23.99 -10.48 32.27
N ALA A 814 -22.95 -10.01 31.57
CA ALA A 814 -23.10 -9.29 30.31
C ALA A 814 -23.76 -10.16 29.22
N HIS A 815 -23.52 -11.48 29.25
CA HIS A 815 -24.20 -12.43 28.35
C HIS A 815 -25.70 -12.58 28.69
N HIS A 816 -26.07 -12.42 29.95
CA HIS A 816 -27.45 -12.52 30.44
C HIS A 816 -28.26 -11.24 30.18
N TYR A 817 -27.63 -10.06 30.17
CA TYR A 817 -28.29 -8.78 29.93
C TYR A 817 -28.45 -8.40 28.44
N VAL A 818 -27.82 -9.15 27.53
CA VAL A 818 -27.91 -8.96 26.07
C VAL A 818 -28.79 -10.04 25.39
N LEU A 819 -29.27 -11.01 26.15
CA LEU A 819 -30.37 -11.90 25.78
C LEU A 819 -31.68 -11.35 26.36
#